data_AF-A0A437D3R8-F1
#
_entry.id   AF-A0A437D3R8-F1
#
_cell.length_a   1.000
_cell.length_b   1.000
_cell.length_c   1.000
_cell.angle_alpha   90.00
_cell.angle_beta   90.00
_cell.angle_gamma   90.00
#
_symmetry.space_group_name_H-M   'P 1'
#
loop_
_entity.id
_entity.type
_entity.pdbx_description
1 polymer ?
#
loop_
_entity_poly.entity_id
_entity_poly.type
_entity_poly.pdbx_seq_one_letter_code
_entity_poly.pdbx_strand_id
1 'polypeptide(L)'
;MRKTKEGEDLYSWSESQDQVFLRWTTGETATMHILVVHAMVILLTLGPPKGESDFPSLLDIWFPDKKPLPTAFLVDTSEEALLLPDWLKLRMIRSEVSRLVDAALQDLEPQQLLLFVQSFGIPVSSMSKLLQYLDQAVSHDPQSLEQNIMDKHYMAHLVEVQHERGATGGHTFHHLLSSSLPARRDSSDTNKAKITVETPHSSVKMRAASQLPIVGPEDDLTGLLLQIFPLKVDPRWLGPPASQLSLALQQALTKELMQAKQGQVQQGGLAFRLLQAIAALLTSAHAAPIVLSMHHSHALSCPLMRQLHLYQRLVSQDIAFSSLFLKVTVEMLIWLDNPTVEPGPLKSLLKSFVSQSSHTHRLSDVRTGFLHLAEALAYRRDAEVPLRAVIVMLKAGERCNAEAELVGKVLQGLMEVKSPYLEELLSLLMTVGMQNGTAGPVAMVISLLLQESEERAVKKEVDLKSGLEVIKAGLSSGLLVDWLEHLDPEVTSVCPDLQQKLLFALNKARGSPAYRPYLLALLTHQSNWSTLLQCISALLSKHRDYKLDPSSALDFLWACSHIPRIWQGRDQKIPQKKTEKFVLQLSSEELISLVDLILSESDLNSRDAPQHGKSALDQASCSLIQSRLPLLHSYCNGAIENIKKVSEYLISCTKKWEERVR
;
A
#
# COMPACT_ATOMS: atom_id res chain seq x y z
N MET A 1 19.30 7.73 55.79
CA MET A 1 18.79 8.76 56.74
C MET A 1 18.86 10.13 56.09
N ARG A 2 17.73 10.73 55.73
CA ARG A 2 17.59 12.17 55.49
C ARG A 2 16.51 12.69 56.45
N LYS A 3 16.86 13.73 57.20
CA LYS A 3 16.06 14.37 58.26
C LYS A 3 14.91 15.16 57.61
N THR A 4 13.68 14.88 58.00
CA THR A 4 12.49 15.68 57.68
C THR A 4 12.47 16.93 58.56
N LYS A 5 12.25 18.09 57.95
CA LYS A 5 11.77 19.28 58.66
C LYS A 5 10.25 19.13 58.80
N GLU A 6 9.76 19.22 60.03
CA GLU A 6 8.34 19.26 60.35
C GLU A 6 7.73 20.58 59.90
N GLY A 7 6.50 20.51 59.38
CA GLY A 7 5.59 21.65 59.26
C GLY A 7 5.32 22.12 57.83
N GLU A 8 4.49 21.38 57.10
CA GLU A 8 3.37 21.90 56.30
C GLU A 8 2.59 20.72 55.70
N ASP A 9 1.58 20.25 56.44
CA ASP A 9 0.56 19.34 55.90
C ASP A 9 -0.31 20.10 54.88
N LEU A 10 0.12 20.10 53.61
CA LEU A 10 -0.78 20.20 52.47
C LEU A 10 -0.65 18.91 51.68
N TYR A 11 -1.71 18.10 51.67
CA TYR A 11 -1.88 16.86 50.89
C TYR A 11 -1.06 16.85 49.59
N SER A 12 0.13 16.23 49.62
CA SER A 12 0.88 15.92 48.41
C SER A 12 0.21 14.69 47.77
N TRP A 13 -0.74 14.92 46.86
CA TRP A 13 -1.12 13.86 45.93
C TRP A 13 0.14 13.51 45.15
N SER A 14 0.57 12.26 45.32
CA SER A 14 1.92 11.80 45.08
C SER A 14 2.27 11.73 43.59
N GLU A 15 3.49 12.16 43.24
CA GLU A 15 4.15 11.89 41.93
C GLU A 15 4.40 10.37 41.68
N SER A 16 3.87 9.49 42.52
CA SER A 16 4.09 8.03 42.49
C SER A 16 2.98 7.23 41.79
N GLN A 17 1.90 7.86 41.32
CA GLN A 17 0.77 7.12 40.70
C GLN A 17 1.17 6.29 39.46
N ASP A 18 2.21 6.71 38.73
CA ASP A 18 2.71 5.99 37.54
C ASP A 18 4.00 5.20 37.78
N GLN A 19 4.45 5.09 39.04
CA GLN A 19 5.62 4.30 39.41
C GLN A 19 5.20 2.90 39.87
N VAL A 20 5.89 1.89 39.34
CA VAL A 20 5.72 0.49 39.72
C VAL A 20 6.98 -0.05 40.36
N PHE A 21 6.80 -0.79 41.44
CA PHE A 21 7.84 -1.58 42.09
C PHE A 21 7.91 -2.97 41.45
N LEU A 22 8.99 -3.23 40.73
CA LEU A 22 9.21 -4.49 40.01
C LEU A 22 10.01 -5.46 40.84
N ARG A 23 9.67 -6.74 40.69
CA ARG A 23 10.41 -7.86 41.27
C ARG A 23 10.57 -8.98 40.23
N TRP A 24 11.82 -9.26 39.89
CA TRP A 24 12.19 -10.36 39.01
C TRP A 24 12.32 -11.67 39.77
N THR A 25 12.25 -12.78 39.04
CA THR A 25 12.44 -14.13 39.60
C THR A 25 13.86 -14.38 40.11
N THR A 26 14.83 -13.51 39.75
CA THR A 26 16.20 -13.49 40.26
C THR A 26 16.30 -12.93 41.68
N GLY A 27 15.24 -12.29 42.19
CA GLY A 27 15.24 -11.59 43.48
C GLY A 27 15.66 -10.12 43.38
N GLU A 28 16.04 -9.66 42.19
CA GLU A 28 16.33 -8.25 41.92
C GLU A 28 15.03 -7.43 41.94
N THR A 29 15.13 -6.19 42.41
CA THR A 29 13.99 -5.27 42.51
C THR A 29 14.37 -3.89 41.99
N ALA A 30 13.40 -3.20 41.38
CA ALA A 30 13.60 -1.85 40.87
C ALA A 30 12.28 -1.07 40.88
N THR A 31 12.35 0.23 41.19
CA THR A 31 11.25 1.17 41.00
C THR A 31 11.40 1.88 39.67
N MET A 32 10.42 1.80 38.79
CA MET A 32 10.44 2.53 37.52
C MET A 32 9.06 3.00 37.09
N HIS A 33 9.04 3.97 36.20
CA HIS A 33 7.81 4.48 35.61
C HIS A 33 7.22 3.42 34.65
N ILE A 34 5.92 3.16 34.73
CA ILE A 34 5.25 2.10 33.94
C ILE A 34 5.45 2.27 32.42
N LEU A 35 5.42 3.51 31.93
CA LEU A 35 5.73 3.84 30.53
C LEU A 35 7.13 3.41 30.07
N VAL A 36 8.13 3.37 30.96
CA VAL A 36 9.48 2.88 30.61
C VAL A 36 9.43 1.38 30.36
N VAL A 37 8.69 0.63 31.18
CA VAL A 37 8.43 -0.80 30.97
C VAL A 37 7.74 -1.00 29.62
N HIS A 38 6.68 -0.25 29.35
CA HIS A 38 5.94 -0.35 28.10
C HIS A 38 6.80 -0.03 26.88
N ALA A 39 7.65 1.00 26.96
CA ALA A 39 8.58 1.34 25.89
C ALA A 39 9.58 0.20 25.61
N MET A 40 10.13 -0.43 26.65
CA MET A 40 11.01 -1.60 26.51
C MET A 40 10.32 -2.78 25.84
N VAL A 41 9.07 -3.09 26.24
CA VAL A 41 8.27 -4.14 25.62
C VAL A 41 7.95 -3.81 24.15
N ILE A 42 7.58 -2.57 23.85
CA ILE A 42 7.34 -2.11 22.47
C ILE A 42 8.58 -2.30 21.60
N LEU A 43 9.77 -1.94 22.09
CA LEU A 43 11.01 -2.15 21.35
C LEU A 43 11.26 -3.63 21.07
N LEU A 44 10.97 -4.52 22.03
CA LEU A 44 11.08 -5.97 21.81
C LEU A 44 10.13 -6.48 20.71
N THR A 45 8.95 -5.86 20.53
CA THR A 45 8.00 -6.29 19.48
C THR A 45 8.51 -6.08 18.06
N LEU A 46 9.51 -5.21 17.85
CA LEU A 46 10.11 -4.93 16.54
C LEU A 46 11.06 -6.03 16.06
N GLY A 47 11.43 -6.98 16.94
CA GLY A 47 12.37 -8.06 16.62
C GLY A 47 13.84 -7.66 16.75
N PRO A 48 14.77 -8.61 16.52
CA PRO A 48 16.20 -8.39 16.69
C PRO A 48 16.74 -7.40 15.65
N PRO A 49 17.53 -6.39 16.05
CA PRO A 49 18.14 -5.45 15.10
C PRO A 49 19.21 -6.14 14.24
N LYS A 50 19.49 -5.57 13.06
CA LYS A 50 20.51 -6.07 12.14
C LYS A 50 21.91 -5.68 12.63
N GLY A 51 22.46 -6.37 13.64
CA GLY A 51 23.80 -6.13 14.20
C GLY A 51 24.03 -6.81 15.57
N GLU A 52 25.18 -6.52 16.21
CA GLU A 52 25.38 -6.86 17.62
C GLU A 52 24.34 -6.11 18.47
N SER A 53 23.65 -6.82 19.35
CA SER A 53 22.59 -6.20 20.16
C SER A 53 22.37 -6.93 21.47
N ASP A 54 21.99 -6.14 22.48
CA ASP A 54 21.56 -6.62 23.79
C ASP A 54 20.09 -7.13 23.76
N PHE A 55 19.50 -7.27 22.57
CA PHE A 55 18.14 -7.76 22.38
C PHE A 55 17.85 -9.08 23.11
N PRO A 56 18.67 -10.15 22.98
CA PRO A 56 18.40 -11.40 23.72
C PRO A 56 18.48 -11.21 25.23
N SER A 57 19.42 -10.40 25.72
CA SER A 57 19.56 -10.10 27.15
C SER A 57 18.35 -9.34 27.68
N LEU A 58 17.85 -8.35 26.94
CA LEU A 58 16.66 -7.58 27.31
C LEU A 58 15.39 -8.43 27.23
N LEU A 59 15.29 -9.34 26.25
CA LEU A 59 14.22 -10.32 26.14
C LEU A 59 14.23 -11.31 27.33
N ASP A 60 15.40 -11.74 27.78
CA ASP A 60 15.56 -12.61 28.97
C ASP A 60 15.18 -11.92 30.28
N ILE A 61 15.43 -10.61 30.39
CA ILE A 61 15.04 -9.83 31.58
C ILE A 61 13.50 -9.74 31.70
N TRP A 62 12.80 -9.47 30.60
CA TRP A 62 11.36 -9.20 30.63
C TRP A 62 10.49 -10.42 30.36
N PHE A 63 10.95 -11.36 29.53
CA PHE A 63 10.19 -12.52 29.06
C PHE A 63 10.99 -13.81 29.17
N PRO A 64 11.49 -14.18 30.36
CA PRO A 64 12.43 -15.30 30.52
C PRO A 64 11.85 -16.64 30.05
N ASP A 65 12.67 -17.47 29.40
CA ASP A 65 12.23 -18.79 28.94
C ASP A 65 11.85 -19.70 30.13
N LYS A 66 10.60 -20.18 30.13
CA LYS A 66 10.04 -21.14 31.10
C LYS A 66 10.03 -20.67 32.57
N LYS A 67 10.15 -19.35 32.82
CA LYS A 67 9.98 -18.74 34.14
C LYS A 67 8.78 -17.78 34.13
N PRO A 68 8.14 -17.52 35.27
CA PRO A 68 7.05 -16.54 35.33
C PRO A 68 7.58 -15.13 35.02
N LEU A 69 6.70 -14.30 34.48
CA LEU A 69 6.98 -12.91 34.15
C LEU A 69 7.33 -12.10 35.43
N PRO A 70 8.07 -11.00 35.30
CA PRO A 70 8.30 -10.08 36.42
C PRO A 70 6.98 -9.62 37.04
N THR A 71 6.93 -9.55 38.37
CA THR A 71 5.76 -9.04 39.10
C THR A 71 5.91 -7.55 39.38
N ALA A 72 4.82 -6.80 39.34
CA ALA A 72 4.82 -5.37 39.63
C ALA A 72 3.83 -5.06 40.74
N PHE A 73 4.18 -4.10 41.59
CA PHE A 73 3.34 -3.63 42.68
C PHE A 73 3.22 -2.11 42.61
N LEU A 74 2.03 -1.58 42.89
CA LEU A 74 1.82 -0.15 43.05
C LEU A 74 2.57 0.34 44.29
N VAL A 75 3.32 1.43 44.16
CA VAL A 75 4.19 1.93 45.25
C VAL A 75 3.38 2.37 46.47
N ASP A 76 2.17 2.90 46.25
CA ASP A 76 1.34 3.46 47.32
C ASP A 76 0.46 2.39 48.02
N THR A 77 -0.10 1.42 47.26
CA THR A 77 -1.05 0.42 47.79
C THR A 77 -0.44 -0.97 47.99
N SER A 78 0.77 -1.23 47.47
CA SER A 78 1.39 -2.57 47.42
C SER A 78 0.50 -3.64 46.74
N GLU A 79 -0.50 -3.22 45.97
CA GLU A 79 -1.33 -4.11 45.15
C GLU A 79 -0.59 -4.52 43.89
N GLU A 80 -0.87 -5.73 43.39
CA GLU A 80 -0.28 -6.22 42.14
C GLU A 80 -0.77 -5.39 40.94
N ALA A 81 0.16 -4.80 40.21
CA ALA A 81 -0.11 -3.96 39.06
C ALA A 81 -0.04 -4.79 37.77
N LEU A 82 -1.03 -4.62 36.89
CA LEU A 82 -1.03 -5.22 35.55
C LEU A 82 0.04 -4.56 34.68
N LEU A 83 1.15 -5.27 34.45
CA LEU A 83 2.24 -4.77 33.60
C LEU A 83 1.88 -4.69 32.13
N LEU A 84 1.11 -5.66 31.64
CA LEU A 84 0.81 -5.85 30.23
C LEU A 84 -0.67 -5.58 29.96
N PRO A 85 -1.05 -4.32 29.68
CA PRO A 85 -2.42 -3.99 29.30
C PRO A 85 -2.79 -4.56 27.92
N ASP A 86 -4.08 -4.69 27.64
CA ASP A 86 -4.60 -5.35 26.42
C ASP A 86 -4.10 -4.73 25.12
N TRP A 87 -3.96 -3.40 25.06
CA TRP A 87 -3.41 -2.72 23.89
C TRP A 87 -1.95 -3.11 23.61
N LEU A 88 -1.18 -3.43 24.66
CA LEU A 88 0.21 -3.86 24.56
C LEU A 88 0.27 -5.34 24.19
N LYS A 89 -0.58 -6.19 24.80
CA LYS A 89 -0.76 -7.60 24.39
C LYS A 89 -1.14 -7.70 22.90
N LEU A 90 -2.02 -6.83 22.39
CA LEU A 90 -2.36 -6.73 20.97
C LEU A 90 -1.16 -6.39 20.06
N ARG A 91 -0.21 -5.59 20.54
CA ARG A 91 1.04 -5.34 19.80
C ARG A 91 1.98 -6.54 19.85
N MET A 92 2.07 -7.20 21.00
CA MET A 92 2.91 -8.37 21.20
C MET A 92 2.48 -9.56 20.32
N ILE A 93 1.18 -9.85 20.18
CA ILE A 93 0.68 -10.94 19.31
C ILE A 93 1.00 -10.73 17.82
N ARG A 94 1.22 -9.48 17.40
CA ARG A 94 1.59 -9.12 16.03
C ARG A 94 3.09 -9.24 15.76
N SER A 95 3.90 -9.45 16.80
CA SER A 95 5.34 -9.64 16.67
C SER A 95 5.68 -11.03 16.13
N GLU A 96 6.82 -11.14 15.47
CA GLU A 96 7.40 -12.42 15.04
C GLU A 96 8.12 -13.17 16.19
N VAL A 97 8.31 -12.51 17.34
CA VAL A 97 9.01 -13.06 18.51
C VAL A 97 8.07 -13.97 19.31
N SER A 98 8.29 -15.30 19.23
CA SER A 98 7.41 -16.31 19.85
C SER A 98 7.19 -16.12 21.36
N ARG A 99 8.24 -15.77 22.11
CA ARG A 99 8.19 -15.56 23.57
C ARG A 99 7.24 -14.42 23.97
N LEU A 100 7.19 -13.35 23.17
CA LEU A 100 6.26 -12.24 23.40
C LEU A 100 4.82 -12.68 23.13
N VAL A 101 4.60 -13.44 22.05
CA VAL A 101 3.28 -13.97 21.72
C VAL A 101 2.80 -14.89 22.84
N ASP A 102 3.65 -15.79 23.33
CA ASP A 102 3.29 -16.70 24.43
C ASP A 102 2.95 -15.96 25.73
N ALA A 103 3.70 -14.91 26.07
CA ALA A 103 3.40 -14.06 27.22
C ALA A 103 2.13 -13.23 27.05
N ALA A 104 1.83 -12.76 25.84
CA ALA A 104 0.60 -12.02 25.55
C ALA A 104 -0.65 -12.89 25.64
N LEU A 105 -0.52 -14.19 25.38
CA LEU A 105 -1.61 -15.15 25.44
C LEU A 105 -1.86 -15.72 26.84
N GLN A 106 -0.97 -15.46 27.81
CA GLN A 106 -1.17 -15.84 29.20
C GLN A 106 -2.26 -14.98 29.86
N ASP A 107 -3.09 -15.65 30.66
CA ASP A 107 -4.17 -15.07 31.45
C ASP A 107 -5.11 -14.16 30.63
N LEU A 108 -5.45 -14.59 29.42
CA LEU A 108 -6.47 -13.93 28.60
C LEU A 108 -7.85 -14.49 28.89
N GLU A 109 -8.81 -13.60 29.09
CA GLU A 109 -10.21 -13.95 29.21
C GLU A 109 -10.82 -14.31 27.83
N PRO A 110 -11.89 -15.13 27.79
CA PRO A 110 -12.56 -15.50 26.54
C PRO A 110 -12.99 -14.31 25.67
N GLN A 111 -13.40 -13.20 26.29
CA GLN A 111 -13.78 -11.97 25.59
C GLN A 111 -12.59 -11.28 24.90
N GLN A 112 -11.42 -11.29 25.55
CA GLN A 112 -10.18 -10.74 25.00
C GLN A 112 -9.67 -11.59 23.83
N LEU A 113 -9.79 -12.92 23.92
CA LEU A 113 -9.45 -13.83 22.82
C LEU A 113 -10.30 -13.56 21.57
N LEU A 114 -11.61 -13.37 21.74
CA LEU A 114 -12.51 -13.01 20.64
C LEU A 114 -12.14 -11.67 20.01
N LEU A 115 -11.81 -10.66 20.82
CA LEU A 115 -11.34 -9.35 20.34
C LEU A 115 -10.03 -9.49 19.54
N PHE A 116 -9.11 -10.33 20.01
CA PHE A 116 -7.79 -10.46 19.38
C PHE A 116 -7.88 -11.17 18.03
N VAL A 117 -8.69 -12.23 17.91
CA VAL A 117 -8.92 -12.95 16.65
C VAL A 117 -9.57 -12.08 15.57
N GLN A 118 -10.35 -11.08 15.97
CA GLN A 118 -10.93 -10.07 15.06
C GLN A 118 -9.92 -9.02 14.58
N SER A 119 -8.74 -8.93 15.20
CA SER A 119 -7.78 -7.89 14.88
C SER A 119 -6.97 -8.22 13.63
N PHE A 120 -6.82 -7.23 12.74
CA PHE A 120 -6.03 -7.37 11.52
C PHE A 120 -4.51 -7.34 11.80
N GLY A 121 -3.73 -7.95 10.91
CA GLY A 121 -2.26 -7.88 10.94
C GLY A 121 -1.57 -8.85 11.91
N ILE A 122 -2.25 -9.89 12.38
CA ILE A 122 -1.65 -10.96 13.19
C ILE A 122 -0.98 -12.00 12.27
N PRO A 123 0.30 -12.37 12.49
CA PRO A 123 0.97 -13.45 11.75
C PRO A 123 0.25 -14.80 11.87
N VAL A 124 0.34 -15.65 10.84
CA VAL A 124 -0.33 -16.97 10.78
C VAL A 124 0.08 -17.90 11.94
N SER A 125 1.34 -17.81 12.39
CA SER A 125 1.86 -18.55 13.54
C SER A 125 1.19 -18.14 14.86
N SER A 126 1.01 -16.83 15.08
CA SER A 126 0.32 -16.28 16.25
C SER A 126 -1.19 -16.54 16.20
N MET A 127 -1.79 -16.42 15.01
CA MET A 127 -3.21 -16.72 14.79
C MET A 127 -3.53 -18.19 15.09
N SER A 128 -2.64 -19.12 14.69
CA SER A 128 -2.77 -20.54 15.03
C SER A 128 -2.85 -20.77 16.54
N LYS A 129 -1.99 -20.09 17.32
CA LYS A 129 -2.01 -20.18 18.79
C LYS A 129 -3.31 -19.59 19.36
N LEU A 130 -3.74 -18.41 18.91
CA LEU A 130 -5.00 -17.79 19.34
C LEU A 130 -6.20 -18.71 19.13
N LEU A 131 -6.29 -19.34 17.95
CA LEU A 131 -7.36 -20.29 17.63
C LEU A 131 -7.31 -21.55 18.51
N GLN A 132 -6.11 -22.02 18.88
CA GLN A 132 -5.97 -23.12 19.86
C GLN A 132 -6.42 -22.73 21.27
N TYR A 133 -6.12 -21.51 21.72
CA TYR A 133 -6.62 -21.00 23.01
C TYR A 133 -8.14 -20.83 23.01
N LEU A 134 -8.74 -20.45 21.88
CA LEU A 134 -10.20 -20.47 21.74
C LEU A 134 -10.77 -21.89 21.83
N ASP A 135 -10.14 -22.89 21.19
CA ASP A 135 -10.58 -24.28 21.34
C ASP A 135 -10.51 -24.77 22.81
N GLN A 136 -9.48 -24.35 23.56
CA GLN A 136 -9.37 -24.62 24.99
C GLN A 136 -10.48 -23.92 25.79
N ALA A 137 -10.75 -22.64 25.50
CA ALA A 137 -11.83 -21.89 26.15
C ALA A 137 -13.21 -22.54 25.89
N VAL A 138 -13.46 -23.00 24.66
CA VAL A 138 -14.67 -23.76 24.30
C VAL A 138 -14.77 -25.05 25.10
N SER A 139 -13.65 -25.75 25.32
CA SER A 139 -13.64 -27.00 26.08
C SER A 139 -13.92 -26.81 27.58
N HIS A 140 -13.60 -25.63 28.12
CA HIS A 140 -13.85 -25.28 29.52
C HIS A 140 -15.26 -24.73 29.75
N ASP A 141 -15.72 -23.78 28.94
CA ASP A 141 -17.04 -23.15 29.08
C ASP A 141 -17.62 -22.73 27.71
N PRO A 142 -18.34 -23.64 27.01
CA PRO A 142 -18.89 -23.36 25.69
C PRO A 142 -20.06 -22.37 25.75
N GLN A 143 -20.84 -22.35 26.84
CA GLN A 143 -22.05 -21.53 26.94
C GLN A 143 -21.71 -20.05 27.15
N SER A 144 -20.73 -19.75 28.00
CA SER A 144 -20.26 -18.38 28.19
C SER A 144 -19.62 -17.82 26.92
N LEU A 145 -18.78 -18.59 26.24
CA LEU A 145 -18.16 -18.14 25.00
C LEU A 145 -19.20 -17.89 23.89
N GLU A 146 -20.21 -18.76 23.76
CA GLU A 146 -21.28 -18.60 22.77
C GLU A 146 -22.12 -17.33 23.00
N GLN A 147 -22.37 -16.96 24.26
CA GLN A 147 -23.11 -15.74 24.61
C GLN A 147 -22.33 -14.46 24.35
N ASN A 148 -20.99 -14.52 24.39
CA ASN A 148 -20.12 -13.38 24.11
C ASN A 148 -19.94 -13.08 22.61
N ILE A 149 -20.49 -13.92 21.71
CA ILE A 149 -20.34 -13.79 20.26
C ILE A 149 -21.55 -13.05 19.67
N MET A 150 -21.32 -11.82 19.21
CA MET A 150 -22.36 -10.98 18.60
C MET A 150 -22.85 -11.51 17.24
N ASP A 151 -21.94 -11.96 16.37
CA ASP A 151 -22.27 -12.53 15.06
C ASP A 151 -21.52 -13.85 14.82
N LYS A 152 -22.27 -14.95 14.94
CA LYS A 152 -21.75 -16.30 14.78
C LYS A 152 -21.38 -16.64 13.33
N HIS A 153 -22.07 -16.06 12.36
CA HIS A 153 -21.78 -16.30 10.93
C HIS A 153 -20.48 -15.61 10.54
N TYR A 154 -20.32 -14.36 10.96
CA TYR A 154 -19.08 -13.62 10.73
C TYR A 154 -17.88 -14.30 11.40
N MET A 155 -18.02 -14.79 12.64
CA MET A 155 -16.96 -15.51 13.33
C MET A 155 -16.61 -16.85 12.64
N ALA A 156 -17.59 -17.62 12.19
CA ALA A 156 -17.33 -18.87 11.47
C ALA A 156 -16.57 -18.61 10.17
N HIS A 157 -17.00 -17.60 9.41
CA HIS A 157 -16.33 -17.21 8.17
C HIS A 157 -14.92 -16.65 8.42
N LEU A 158 -14.73 -15.89 9.50
CA LEU A 158 -13.41 -15.39 9.87
C LEU A 158 -12.43 -16.55 10.11
N VAL A 159 -12.86 -17.59 10.83
CA VAL A 159 -12.01 -18.77 11.10
C VAL A 159 -11.67 -19.51 9.79
N GLU A 160 -12.64 -19.67 8.88
CA GLU A 160 -12.40 -20.27 7.56
C GLU A 160 -11.36 -19.50 6.75
N VAL A 161 -11.48 -18.17 6.70
CA VAL A 161 -10.52 -17.30 6.01
C VAL A 161 -9.12 -17.42 6.64
N GLN A 162 -9.01 -17.62 7.96
CA GLN A 162 -7.71 -17.83 8.60
C GLN A 162 -7.13 -19.23 8.28
N HIS A 163 -7.97 -20.26 8.16
CA HIS A 163 -7.52 -21.59 7.70
C HIS A 163 -7.04 -21.56 6.24
N GLU A 164 -7.72 -20.81 5.36
CA GLU A 164 -7.27 -20.59 3.98
C GLU A 164 -5.93 -19.85 3.90
N ARG A 165 -5.64 -18.98 4.87
CA ARG A 165 -4.34 -18.31 5.04
C ARG A 165 -3.26 -19.22 5.63
N GLY A 166 -3.61 -20.46 6.02
CA GLY A 166 -2.69 -21.45 6.57
C GLY A 166 -2.61 -21.50 8.09
N ALA A 167 -3.51 -20.84 8.82
CA ALA A 167 -3.57 -20.96 10.28
C ALA A 167 -4.16 -22.31 10.69
N THR A 168 -3.74 -22.84 11.83
CA THR A 168 -4.18 -24.16 12.34
C THR A 168 -4.77 -24.04 13.75
N GLY A 169 -5.85 -24.77 14.05
CA GLY A 169 -6.57 -24.68 15.33
C GLY A 169 -7.91 -23.96 15.18
N GLY A 170 -8.73 -23.89 16.23
CA GLY A 170 -10.06 -23.27 16.17
C GLY A 170 -11.15 -24.18 15.58
N HIS A 171 -10.91 -25.48 15.50
CA HIS A 171 -11.85 -26.43 14.89
C HIS A 171 -13.04 -26.72 15.80
N THR A 172 -12.79 -26.82 17.11
CA THR A 172 -13.84 -27.01 18.12
C THR A 172 -14.70 -25.75 18.23
N PHE A 173 -14.05 -24.58 18.18
CA PHE A 173 -14.71 -23.29 18.12
C PHE A 173 -15.57 -23.11 16.85
N HIS A 174 -15.02 -23.43 15.68
CA HIS A 174 -15.77 -23.39 14.41
C HIS A 174 -16.95 -24.37 14.38
N HIS A 175 -16.79 -25.56 14.96
CA HIS A 175 -17.88 -26.53 15.10
C HIS A 175 -18.99 -26.01 16.01
N LEU A 176 -18.65 -25.38 17.14
CA LEU A 176 -19.63 -24.74 18.03
C LEU A 176 -20.43 -23.68 17.27
N LEU A 177 -19.74 -22.79 16.56
CA LEU A 177 -20.37 -21.74 15.75
C LEU A 177 -21.31 -22.33 14.68
N SER A 178 -20.84 -23.33 13.94
CA SER A 178 -21.59 -23.98 12.86
C SER A 178 -22.80 -24.80 13.35
N SER A 179 -22.69 -25.41 14.53
CA SER A 179 -23.77 -26.22 15.12
C SER A 179 -24.99 -25.39 15.57
N SER A 180 -24.76 -24.12 15.87
CA SER A 180 -25.81 -23.18 16.32
C SER A 180 -26.55 -22.49 15.17
N LEU A 181 -26.12 -22.70 13.93
CA LEU A 181 -26.73 -22.11 12.74
C LEU A 181 -27.84 -23.02 12.17
N PRO A 182 -29.01 -22.49 11.77
CA PRO A 182 -30.01 -23.28 11.07
C PRO A 182 -29.42 -23.81 9.76
N ALA A 183 -29.59 -25.11 9.52
CA ALA A 183 -29.11 -25.79 8.31
C ALA A 183 -29.62 -25.06 7.05
N ARG A 184 -28.74 -24.28 6.42
CA ARG A 184 -29.01 -23.63 5.15
C ARG A 184 -29.10 -24.70 4.06
N ARG A 185 -30.32 -25.03 3.65
CA ARG A 185 -30.55 -25.67 2.34
C ARG A 185 -30.14 -24.66 1.28
N ASP A 186 -29.10 -25.00 0.52
CA ASP A 186 -29.18 -25.12 -0.94
C ASP A 186 -27.80 -25.45 -1.53
N SER A 187 -27.66 -26.70 -1.99
CA SER A 187 -27.37 -27.10 -3.37
C SER A 187 -26.57 -28.42 -3.40
N SER A 188 -27.24 -29.44 -3.95
CA SER A 188 -26.67 -30.58 -4.67
C SER A 188 -25.37 -30.19 -5.40
N ASP A 189 -24.24 -30.88 -5.27
CA ASP A 189 -24.06 -32.27 -5.67
C ASP A 189 -22.91 -32.95 -4.89
N THR A 190 -23.24 -33.90 -4.02
CA THR A 190 -22.37 -35.06 -3.79
C THR A 190 -23.25 -36.28 -3.60
N ASN A 191 -23.35 -37.10 -4.64
CA ASN A 191 -23.99 -38.40 -4.61
C ASN A 191 -23.33 -39.30 -3.55
N LYS A 192 -24.03 -39.51 -2.42
CA LYS A 192 -23.80 -40.66 -1.54
C LYS A 192 -24.47 -41.89 -2.15
N ALA A 193 -23.70 -42.70 -2.87
CA ALA A 193 -24.05 -44.10 -3.08
C ALA A 193 -23.49 -44.94 -1.92
N LYS A 194 -24.40 -45.20 -0.98
CA LYS A 194 -24.49 -46.30 -0.01
C LYS A 194 -23.35 -47.35 -0.07
N ILE A 195 -22.55 -47.39 1.00
CA ILE A 195 -21.71 -48.54 1.36
C ILE A 195 -22.62 -49.59 1.99
N THR A 196 -22.72 -50.75 1.36
CA THR A 196 -23.12 -52.02 2.00
C THR A 196 -22.01 -53.02 1.72
N VAL A 197 -21.48 -53.56 2.82
CA VAL A 197 -20.37 -54.51 2.88
C VAL A 197 -20.83 -55.87 2.38
N GLU A 198 -20.18 -56.42 1.36
CA GLU A 198 -19.90 -57.86 1.23
C GLU A 198 -18.58 -58.04 0.45
N THR A 199 -17.62 -58.74 1.06
CA THR A 199 -16.44 -59.33 0.39
C THR A 199 -16.87 -60.56 -0.43
N PRO A 200 -16.30 -60.82 -1.62
CA PRO A 200 -15.09 -61.67 -1.64
C PRO A 200 -14.05 -61.33 -2.73
N HIS A 201 -12.80 -61.54 -2.37
CA HIS A 201 -11.61 -61.86 -3.18
C HIS A 201 -11.59 -61.51 -4.68
N SER A 202 -10.73 -60.54 -5.05
CA SER A 202 -9.78 -60.77 -6.14
C SER A 202 -8.52 -59.92 -5.96
N SER A 203 -7.39 -60.61 -5.98
CA SER A 203 -6.04 -60.06 -5.96
C SER A 203 -5.76 -59.24 -7.22
N VAL A 204 -5.56 -57.93 -7.09
CA VAL A 204 -4.94 -57.12 -8.14
C VAL A 204 -3.55 -56.72 -7.69
N LYS A 205 -2.56 -57.41 -8.26
CA LYS A 205 -1.14 -57.10 -8.21
C LYS A 205 -0.91 -55.62 -8.49
N MET A 206 -0.10 -54.98 -7.64
CA MET A 206 0.57 -53.72 -7.96
C MET A 206 1.25 -53.85 -9.33
N ARG A 207 0.83 -53.05 -10.32
CA ARG A 207 1.61 -52.85 -11.53
C ARG A 207 2.73 -51.88 -11.21
N ALA A 208 3.96 -52.35 -11.43
CA ALA A 208 5.18 -51.58 -11.33
C ALA A 208 5.09 -50.27 -12.16
N ALA A 209 5.74 -49.23 -11.66
CA ALA A 209 5.99 -47.99 -12.38
C ALA A 209 6.57 -48.33 -13.77
N SER A 210 5.82 -48.01 -14.83
CA SER A 210 6.35 -48.02 -16.20
C SER A 210 7.47 -46.99 -16.25
N GLN A 211 8.71 -47.46 -16.43
CA GLN A 211 9.89 -46.62 -16.64
C GLN A 211 9.62 -45.73 -17.86
N LEU A 212 9.44 -44.42 -17.64
CA LEU A 212 9.32 -43.43 -18.72
C LEU A 212 10.69 -43.30 -19.42
N PRO A 213 10.73 -43.11 -20.75
CA PRO A 213 11.99 -42.87 -21.46
C PRO A 213 12.68 -41.63 -20.89
N ILE A 214 13.93 -41.76 -20.45
CA ILE A 214 14.75 -40.63 -20.01
C ILE A 214 15.29 -39.96 -21.26
N VAL A 215 14.85 -38.72 -21.55
CA VAL A 215 15.43 -37.91 -22.63
C VAL A 215 16.85 -37.53 -22.21
N GLY A 216 17.83 -38.11 -22.87
CA GLY A 216 19.24 -37.89 -22.65
C GLY A 216 19.78 -36.67 -23.41
N PRO A 217 20.97 -36.17 -23.04
CA PRO A 217 21.59 -35.04 -23.71
C PRO A 217 22.06 -35.34 -25.13
N GLU A 218 22.02 -36.58 -25.64
CA GLU A 218 22.49 -37.00 -26.97
C GLU A 218 21.36 -37.48 -27.90
N ASP A 219 20.09 -37.29 -27.51
CA ASP A 219 18.95 -37.79 -28.29
C ASP A 219 18.68 -36.95 -29.55
N ASP A 220 18.35 -37.62 -30.66
CA ASP A 220 17.92 -36.96 -31.91
C ASP A 220 16.53 -36.31 -31.73
N LEU A 221 16.54 -35.04 -31.35
CA LEU A 221 15.33 -34.23 -31.13
C LEU A 221 14.50 -34.04 -32.40
N THR A 222 15.13 -34.06 -33.58
CA THR A 222 14.41 -33.97 -34.86
C THR A 222 13.63 -35.26 -35.12
N GLY A 223 14.26 -36.42 -34.90
CA GLY A 223 13.60 -37.72 -34.95
C GLY A 223 12.48 -37.86 -33.91
N LEU A 224 12.70 -37.35 -32.69
CA LEU A 224 11.70 -37.37 -31.60
C LEU A 224 10.50 -36.46 -31.92
N LEU A 225 10.71 -35.29 -32.51
CA LEU A 225 9.62 -34.42 -32.99
C LEU A 225 8.80 -35.07 -34.11
N LEU A 226 9.43 -35.78 -35.04
CA LEU A 226 8.73 -36.52 -36.10
C LEU A 226 7.95 -37.73 -35.55
N GLN A 227 8.36 -38.31 -34.42
CA GLN A 227 7.60 -39.36 -33.73
C GLN A 227 6.41 -38.80 -32.94
N ILE A 228 6.54 -37.61 -32.35
CA ILE A 228 5.43 -36.91 -31.66
C ILE A 228 4.42 -36.36 -32.67
N PHE A 229 4.90 -35.84 -33.81
CA PHE A 229 4.10 -35.22 -34.86
C PHE A 229 4.36 -35.92 -36.21
N PRO A 230 3.77 -37.12 -36.42
CA PRO A 230 4.00 -37.88 -37.64
C PRO A 230 3.47 -37.15 -38.88
N LEU A 231 4.23 -37.23 -39.98
CA LEU A 231 3.87 -36.64 -41.28
C LEU A 231 2.85 -37.48 -42.05
N LYS A 232 2.76 -38.79 -41.74
CA LYS A 232 1.76 -39.76 -42.21
C LYS A 232 1.43 -40.72 -41.07
N VAL A 233 0.14 -40.93 -40.81
CA VAL A 233 -0.33 -41.86 -39.76
C VAL A 233 -0.23 -43.28 -40.30
N ASP A 234 0.87 -43.98 -40.01
CA ASP A 234 0.96 -45.42 -40.29
C ASP A 234 0.41 -46.21 -39.09
N PRO A 235 -0.64 -47.02 -39.26
CA PRO A 235 -1.28 -47.76 -38.16
C PRO A 235 -0.46 -48.97 -37.65
N ARG A 236 0.79 -49.14 -38.08
CA ARG A 236 1.63 -50.32 -37.79
C ARG A 236 2.83 -50.04 -36.88
N TRP A 237 3.00 -48.81 -36.38
CA TRP A 237 4.14 -48.44 -35.54
C TRP A 237 3.95 -48.88 -34.08
N LEU A 238 4.82 -49.76 -33.61
CA LEU A 238 4.91 -50.29 -32.23
C LEU A 238 5.80 -49.41 -31.32
N GLY A 239 5.75 -48.08 -31.49
CA GLY A 239 6.51 -47.13 -30.67
C GLY A 239 5.78 -46.71 -29.38
N PRO A 240 6.48 -46.14 -28.40
CA PRO A 240 5.83 -45.53 -27.24
C PRO A 240 4.85 -44.43 -27.69
N PRO A 241 3.70 -44.25 -27.01
CA PRO A 241 2.69 -43.29 -27.45
C PRO A 241 3.24 -41.86 -27.46
N ALA A 242 2.87 -41.07 -28.48
CA ALA A 242 3.31 -39.67 -28.65
C ALA A 242 3.07 -38.80 -27.40
N SER A 243 2.06 -39.12 -26.59
CA SER A 243 1.79 -38.47 -25.31
C SER A 243 2.86 -38.74 -24.24
N GLN A 244 3.47 -39.93 -24.21
CA GLN A 244 4.56 -40.26 -23.29
C GLN A 244 5.87 -39.59 -23.69
N LEU A 245 6.18 -39.55 -24.99
CA LEU A 245 7.38 -38.87 -25.51
C LEU A 245 7.30 -37.35 -25.33
N SER A 246 6.14 -36.74 -25.62
CA SER A 246 5.93 -35.31 -25.36
C SER A 246 5.95 -34.98 -23.87
N LEU A 247 5.41 -35.84 -23.00
CA LEU A 247 5.49 -35.65 -21.55
C LEU A 247 6.94 -35.75 -21.03
N ALA A 248 7.72 -36.70 -21.52
CA ALA A 248 9.14 -36.84 -21.17
C ALA A 248 9.94 -35.59 -21.59
N LEU A 249 9.69 -35.09 -22.80
CA LEU A 249 10.29 -33.85 -23.31
C LEU A 249 9.87 -32.63 -22.48
N GLN A 250 8.59 -32.51 -22.12
CA GLN A 250 8.08 -31.44 -21.27
C GLN A 250 8.68 -31.48 -19.86
N GLN A 251 8.88 -32.68 -19.28
CA GLN A 251 9.52 -32.85 -17.98
C GLN A 251 11.01 -32.44 -18.02
N ALA A 252 11.71 -32.79 -19.10
CA ALA A 252 13.11 -32.38 -19.30
C ALA A 252 13.23 -30.86 -19.47
N LEU A 253 12.39 -30.24 -20.29
CA LEU A 253 12.30 -28.79 -20.44
C LEU A 253 11.96 -28.09 -19.12
N THR A 254 11.06 -28.67 -18.31
CA THR A 254 10.69 -28.09 -17.01
C THR A 254 11.87 -28.13 -16.04
N LYS A 255 12.66 -29.22 -16.02
CA LYS A 255 13.88 -29.30 -15.21
C LYS A 255 14.88 -28.22 -15.60
N GLU A 256 15.12 -28.04 -16.89
CA GLU A 256 16.02 -26.98 -17.38
C GLU A 256 15.49 -25.58 -17.08
N LEU A 257 14.18 -25.35 -17.18
CA LEU A 257 13.54 -24.08 -16.84
C LEU A 257 13.68 -23.75 -15.34
N MET A 258 13.61 -24.76 -14.47
CA MET A 258 13.85 -24.59 -13.04
C MET A 258 15.32 -24.26 -12.73
N GLN A 259 16.27 -24.81 -13.49
CA GLN A 259 17.70 -24.45 -13.40
C GLN A 259 17.96 -23.03 -13.91
N ALA A 260 17.33 -22.63 -15.02
CA ALA A 260 17.41 -21.28 -15.56
C ALA A 260 16.87 -20.22 -14.58
N LYS A 261 15.78 -20.52 -13.84
CA LYS A 261 15.27 -19.66 -12.76
C LYS A 261 16.27 -19.44 -11.62
N GLN A 262 17.19 -20.38 -11.41
CA GLN A 262 18.24 -20.30 -10.39
C GLN A 262 19.51 -19.63 -10.90
N GLY A 263 19.48 -19.05 -12.12
CA GLY A 263 20.62 -18.35 -12.72
C GLY A 263 21.68 -19.26 -13.36
N GLN A 264 21.45 -20.58 -13.39
CA GLN A 264 22.33 -21.54 -14.06
C GLN A 264 21.86 -21.74 -15.51
N VAL A 265 22.29 -20.85 -16.41
CA VAL A 265 22.00 -20.96 -17.85
C VAL A 265 23.12 -21.77 -18.53
N GLN A 266 22.78 -22.93 -19.08
CA GLN A 266 23.71 -23.71 -19.90
C GLN A 266 23.63 -23.27 -21.37
N GLN A 267 24.75 -22.84 -21.97
CA GLN A 267 24.79 -22.61 -23.41
C GLN A 267 24.59 -23.93 -24.16
N GLY A 268 23.62 -23.99 -25.07
CA GLY A 268 23.30 -25.21 -25.81
C GLY A 268 22.43 -26.23 -25.08
N GLY A 269 21.68 -25.79 -24.05
CA GLY A 269 20.71 -26.63 -23.34
C GLY A 269 19.62 -27.25 -24.23
N LEU A 270 18.82 -28.16 -23.67
CA LEU A 270 17.79 -28.90 -24.39
C LEU A 270 16.73 -27.95 -24.99
N ALA A 271 16.41 -26.84 -24.33
CA ALA A 271 15.54 -25.80 -24.88
C ALA A 271 16.07 -25.20 -26.19
N PHE A 272 17.37 -24.87 -26.26
CA PHE A 272 17.97 -24.29 -27.47
C PHE A 272 18.08 -25.32 -28.59
N ARG A 273 18.46 -26.57 -28.28
CA ARG A 273 18.55 -27.66 -29.27
C ARG A 273 17.18 -28.08 -29.80
N LEU A 274 16.15 -28.08 -28.95
CA LEU A 274 14.78 -28.32 -29.39
C LEU A 274 14.32 -27.23 -30.36
N LEU A 275 14.63 -25.96 -30.05
CA LEU A 275 14.30 -24.84 -30.92
C LEU A 275 15.07 -24.90 -32.26
N GLN A 276 16.34 -25.32 -32.24
CA GLN A 276 17.12 -25.60 -33.45
C GLN A 276 16.54 -26.76 -34.26
N ALA A 277 16.07 -27.83 -33.60
CA ALA A 277 15.43 -28.96 -34.27
C ALA A 277 14.13 -28.55 -34.98
N ILE A 278 13.32 -27.70 -34.34
CA ILE A 278 12.11 -27.12 -34.96
C ILE A 278 12.53 -26.23 -36.15
N ALA A 279 13.52 -25.36 -35.98
CA ALA A 279 14.02 -24.51 -37.07
C ALA A 279 14.52 -25.33 -38.27
N ALA A 280 15.28 -26.41 -38.02
CA ALA A 280 15.76 -27.31 -39.06
C ALA A 280 14.60 -27.97 -39.83
N LEU A 281 13.55 -28.42 -39.11
CA LEU A 281 12.35 -28.97 -39.72
C LEU A 281 11.58 -27.95 -40.57
N LEU A 282 11.52 -26.69 -40.13
CA LEU A 282 10.88 -25.60 -40.88
C LEU A 282 11.67 -25.18 -42.13
N THR A 283 12.98 -25.39 -42.15
CA THR A 283 13.82 -25.19 -43.35
C THR A 283 13.82 -26.39 -44.31
N SER A 284 13.23 -27.52 -43.91
CA SER A 284 13.19 -28.74 -44.71
C SER A 284 11.98 -28.79 -45.65
N ALA A 285 11.99 -29.72 -46.62
CA ALA A 285 10.85 -30.00 -47.50
C ALA A 285 9.58 -30.48 -46.75
N HIS A 286 9.68 -30.78 -45.45
CA HIS A 286 8.60 -31.25 -44.60
C HIS A 286 7.97 -30.17 -43.70
N ALA A 287 8.30 -28.90 -43.93
CA ALA A 287 7.83 -27.77 -43.12
C ALA A 287 6.31 -27.62 -43.05
N ALA A 288 5.59 -27.70 -44.17
CA ALA A 288 4.12 -27.57 -44.13
C ALA A 288 3.44 -28.78 -43.45
N PRO A 289 3.79 -30.04 -43.78
CA PRO A 289 3.22 -31.20 -43.10
C PRO A 289 3.47 -31.25 -41.59
N ILE A 290 4.66 -30.86 -41.12
CA ILE A 290 4.97 -30.87 -39.68
C ILE A 290 4.19 -29.78 -38.94
N VAL A 291 4.10 -28.57 -39.48
CA VAL A 291 3.35 -27.46 -38.86
C VAL A 291 1.86 -27.78 -38.79
N LEU A 292 1.30 -28.42 -39.82
CA LEU A 292 -0.09 -28.88 -39.82
C LEU A 292 -0.30 -30.01 -38.79
N SER A 293 0.62 -30.97 -38.69
CA SER A 293 0.56 -32.03 -37.66
C SER A 293 0.64 -31.47 -36.23
N MET A 294 1.47 -30.44 -36.01
CA MET A 294 1.54 -29.70 -34.75
C MET A 294 0.27 -28.89 -34.46
N HIS A 295 -0.38 -28.34 -35.49
CA HIS A 295 -1.65 -27.61 -35.35
C HIS A 295 -2.80 -28.55 -35.00
N HIS A 296 -2.91 -29.70 -35.67
CA HIS A 296 -3.91 -30.73 -35.35
C HIS A 296 -3.69 -31.29 -33.94
N SER A 297 -2.43 -31.58 -33.58
CA SER A 297 -2.04 -32.06 -32.24
C SER A 297 -1.72 -30.92 -31.27
N HIS A 298 -2.58 -29.89 -31.24
CA HIS A 298 -2.40 -28.69 -30.41
C HIS A 298 -2.25 -28.96 -28.92
N ALA A 299 -2.83 -30.04 -28.41
CA ALA A 299 -2.68 -30.46 -27.01
C ALA A 299 -1.22 -30.78 -26.63
N LEU A 300 -0.40 -31.18 -27.60
CA LEU A 300 1.02 -31.52 -27.40
C LEU A 300 1.95 -30.38 -27.81
N SER A 301 1.63 -29.65 -28.88
CA SER A 301 2.46 -28.55 -29.40
C SER A 301 2.36 -27.26 -28.58
N CYS A 302 1.17 -26.89 -28.11
CA CYS A 302 0.98 -25.67 -27.32
C CYS A 302 1.78 -25.66 -26.01
N PRO A 303 1.80 -26.73 -25.19
CA PRO A 303 2.60 -26.73 -23.97
C PRO A 303 4.10 -26.64 -24.23
N LEU A 304 4.62 -27.29 -25.29
CA LEU A 304 6.03 -27.18 -25.68
C LEU A 304 6.39 -25.75 -26.07
N MET A 305 5.55 -25.10 -26.89
CA MET A 305 5.75 -23.71 -27.28
C MET A 305 5.64 -22.73 -26.10
N ARG A 306 4.75 -23.00 -25.13
CA ARG A 306 4.68 -22.22 -23.87
C ARG A 306 5.94 -22.36 -23.03
N GLN A 307 6.48 -23.58 -22.90
CA GLN A 307 7.72 -23.81 -22.15
C GLN A 307 8.92 -23.12 -22.81
N LEU A 308 9.03 -23.17 -24.13
CA LEU A 308 10.08 -22.44 -24.88
C LEU A 308 9.92 -20.92 -24.73
N HIS A 309 8.69 -20.40 -24.77
CA HIS A 309 8.45 -18.97 -24.53
C HIS A 309 8.78 -18.55 -23.08
N LEU A 310 8.44 -19.38 -22.08
CA LEU A 310 8.81 -19.11 -20.69
C LEU A 310 10.33 -19.13 -20.50
N TYR A 311 11.04 -20.02 -21.18
CA TYR A 311 12.50 -20.04 -21.19
C TYR A 311 13.07 -18.77 -21.83
N GLN A 312 12.54 -18.33 -22.98
CA GLN A 312 12.92 -17.06 -23.64
C GLN A 312 12.76 -15.84 -22.71
N ARG A 313 11.71 -15.81 -21.88
CA ARG A 313 11.49 -14.71 -20.90
C ARG A 313 12.49 -14.71 -19.76
N LEU A 314 12.99 -15.88 -19.34
CA LEU A 314 13.98 -16.01 -18.29
C LEU A 314 15.40 -15.72 -18.80
N VAL A 315 15.68 -16.02 -20.07
CA VAL A 315 16.98 -15.84 -20.73
C VAL A 315 16.88 -14.73 -21.80
N SER A 316 16.24 -13.60 -21.47
CA SER A 316 16.05 -12.49 -22.40
C SER A 316 17.36 -11.83 -22.87
N GLN A 317 18.46 -12.07 -22.16
CA GLN A 317 19.81 -11.59 -22.51
C GLN A 317 20.49 -12.43 -23.61
N ASP A 318 20.01 -13.66 -23.87
CA ASP A 318 20.53 -14.49 -24.96
C ASP A 318 19.87 -14.10 -26.30
N ILE A 319 20.60 -13.25 -27.03
CA ILE A 319 20.19 -12.73 -28.35
C ILE A 319 20.06 -13.87 -29.36
N ALA A 320 20.88 -14.91 -29.28
CA ALA A 320 20.85 -16.03 -30.21
C ALA A 320 19.59 -16.88 -30.01
N PHE A 321 19.23 -17.18 -28.76
CA PHE A 321 17.99 -17.90 -28.45
C PHE A 321 16.75 -17.07 -28.83
N SER A 322 16.70 -15.80 -28.44
CA SER A 322 15.54 -14.94 -28.65
C SER A 322 15.27 -14.68 -30.14
N SER A 323 16.32 -14.46 -30.94
CA SER A 323 16.19 -14.28 -32.39
C SER A 323 15.76 -15.57 -33.10
N LEU A 324 16.29 -16.73 -32.69
CA LEU A 324 15.89 -18.03 -33.23
C LEU A 324 14.42 -18.33 -32.87
N PHE A 325 13.98 -17.99 -31.66
CA PHE A 325 12.60 -18.22 -31.21
C PHE A 325 11.61 -17.39 -32.02
N LEU A 326 11.95 -16.13 -32.27
CA LEU A 326 11.14 -15.26 -33.12
C LEU A 326 11.09 -15.76 -34.56
N LYS A 327 12.24 -16.18 -35.12
CA LYS A 327 12.31 -16.74 -36.47
C LYS A 327 11.40 -17.96 -36.63
N VAL A 328 11.50 -18.93 -35.71
CA VAL A 328 10.67 -20.13 -35.70
C VAL A 328 9.18 -19.79 -35.57
N THR A 329 8.83 -18.89 -34.66
CA THR A 329 7.42 -18.48 -34.42
C THR A 329 6.82 -17.80 -35.66
N VAL A 330 7.58 -16.92 -36.32
CA VAL A 330 7.15 -16.23 -37.55
C VAL A 330 7.05 -17.21 -38.72
N GLU A 331 8.03 -18.10 -38.92
CA GLU A 331 7.98 -19.10 -39.98
C GLU A 331 6.79 -20.06 -39.82
N MET A 332 6.49 -20.52 -38.60
CA MET A 332 5.29 -21.32 -38.33
C MET A 332 4.00 -20.55 -38.63
N LEU A 333 3.94 -19.26 -38.28
CA LEU A 333 2.79 -18.41 -38.59
C LEU A 333 2.58 -18.23 -40.09
N ILE A 334 3.65 -18.04 -40.87
CA ILE A 334 3.58 -17.94 -42.33
C ILE A 334 2.93 -19.19 -42.94
N TRP A 335 3.30 -20.38 -42.46
CA TRP A 335 2.68 -21.63 -42.90
C TRP A 335 1.21 -21.76 -42.45
N LEU A 336 0.85 -21.24 -41.29
CA LEU A 336 -0.51 -21.27 -40.73
C LEU A 336 -1.43 -20.13 -41.22
N ASP A 337 -0.90 -19.11 -41.88
CA ASP A 337 -1.67 -17.99 -42.48
C ASP A 337 -2.20 -18.32 -43.89
N ASN A 338 -2.02 -19.55 -44.36
CA ASN A 338 -2.67 -20.05 -45.56
C ASN A 338 -4.21 -20.10 -45.35
N PRO A 339 -5.04 -19.52 -46.26
CA PRO A 339 -6.49 -19.44 -46.12
C PRO A 339 -7.22 -20.78 -46.01
N THR A 340 -6.54 -21.89 -46.29
CA THR A 340 -7.09 -23.26 -46.20
C THR A 340 -7.03 -23.87 -44.80
N VAL A 341 -6.37 -23.20 -43.84
CA VAL A 341 -6.14 -23.72 -42.48
C VAL A 341 -7.12 -23.09 -41.48
N GLU A 342 -7.91 -23.94 -40.81
CA GLU A 342 -8.85 -23.54 -39.75
C GLU A 342 -8.16 -22.76 -38.61
N PRO A 343 -8.83 -21.75 -38.03
CA PRO A 343 -8.30 -21.05 -36.86
C PRO A 343 -8.15 -22.01 -35.69
N GLY A 344 -6.91 -22.21 -35.23
CA GLY A 344 -6.59 -23.15 -34.15
C GLY A 344 -5.85 -22.51 -32.98
N PRO A 345 -5.84 -23.15 -31.80
CA PRO A 345 -5.23 -22.62 -30.57
C PRO A 345 -3.72 -22.44 -30.67
N LEU A 346 -3.03 -23.19 -31.54
CA LEU A 346 -1.61 -22.96 -31.82
C LEU A 346 -1.39 -21.63 -32.56
N LYS A 347 -2.25 -21.31 -33.54
CA LYS A 347 -2.15 -20.07 -34.33
C LYS A 347 -2.38 -18.83 -33.46
N SER A 348 -3.37 -18.85 -32.57
CA SER A 348 -3.61 -17.74 -31.63
C SER A 348 -2.47 -17.55 -30.63
N LEU A 349 -1.89 -18.67 -30.15
CA LEU A 349 -0.75 -18.68 -29.25
C LEU A 349 0.54 -18.15 -29.89
N LEU A 350 0.84 -18.50 -31.14
CA LEU A 350 2.00 -17.95 -31.83
C LEU A 350 1.82 -16.44 -32.13
N LYS A 351 0.60 -16.00 -32.47
CA LYS A 351 0.30 -14.56 -32.65
C LYS A 351 0.52 -13.75 -31.38
N SER A 352 0.19 -14.30 -30.20
CA SER A 352 0.42 -13.61 -28.93
C SER A 352 1.91 -13.50 -28.57
N PHE A 353 2.73 -14.47 -28.96
CA PHE A 353 4.19 -14.38 -28.77
C PHE A 353 4.83 -13.30 -29.64
N VAL A 354 4.40 -13.18 -30.91
CA VAL A 354 4.91 -12.14 -31.82
C VAL A 354 4.46 -10.74 -31.39
N SER A 355 3.22 -10.58 -30.92
CA SER A 355 2.76 -9.27 -30.40
C SER A 355 3.56 -8.86 -29.17
N GLN A 356 3.80 -9.77 -28.23
CA GLN A 356 4.56 -9.47 -27.00
C GLN A 356 6.05 -9.17 -27.27
N SER A 357 6.64 -9.76 -28.32
CA SER A 357 8.07 -9.59 -28.62
C SER A 357 8.35 -8.42 -29.57
N SER A 358 7.38 -8.01 -30.38
CA SER A 358 7.57 -6.94 -31.37
C SER A 358 7.48 -5.53 -30.79
N HIS A 359 6.77 -5.33 -29.68
CA HIS A 359 6.67 -4.01 -29.04
C HIS A 359 7.90 -3.63 -28.20
N THR A 360 8.56 -4.60 -27.57
CA THR A 360 9.85 -4.40 -26.88
C THR A 360 11.02 -4.15 -27.83
N HIS A 361 10.99 -4.72 -29.05
CA HIS A 361 12.03 -4.48 -30.06
C HIS A 361 11.79 -3.26 -30.97
N ARG A 362 10.57 -2.68 -30.98
CA ARG A 362 10.27 -1.46 -31.77
C ARG A 362 10.56 -0.15 -31.05
N LEU A 363 10.55 -0.17 -29.72
CA LEU A 363 10.88 1.01 -28.93
C LEU A 363 12.40 1.11 -28.84
N SER A 364 12.97 2.14 -29.46
CA SER A 364 14.42 2.39 -29.42
C SER A 364 14.88 2.91 -28.06
N ASP A 365 13.98 3.57 -27.31
CA ASP A 365 14.25 4.18 -26.02
C ASP A 365 12.96 4.41 -25.21
N VAL A 366 13.11 4.73 -23.93
CA VAL A 366 11.99 5.03 -23.02
C VAL A 366 11.13 6.21 -23.51
N ARG A 367 11.76 7.27 -24.06
CA ARG A 367 11.07 8.46 -24.61
C ARG A 367 10.10 8.12 -25.75
N THR A 368 10.51 7.30 -26.71
CA THR A 368 9.60 6.86 -27.79
C THR A 368 8.43 6.05 -27.22
N GLY A 369 8.65 5.26 -26.17
CA GLY A 369 7.59 4.59 -25.43
C GLY A 369 6.57 5.56 -24.82
N PHE A 370 7.03 6.63 -24.17
CA PHE A 370 6.14 7.67 -23.62
C PHE A 370 5.37 8.45 -24.71
N LEU A 371 5.97 8.70 -25.88
CA LEU A 371 5.27 9.34 -27.00
C LEU A 371 4.13 8.46 -27.53
N HIS A 372 4.40 7.17 -27.75
CA HIS A 372 3.36 6.23 -28.18
C HIS A 372 2.25 6.06 -27.13
N LEU A 373 2.59 6.14 -25.84
CA LEU A 373 1.60 6.16 -24.77
C LEU A 373 0.72 7.40 -24.81
N ALA A 374 1.33 8.58 -24.96
CA ALA A 374 0.59 9.84 -25.04
C ALA A 374 -0.36 9.85 -26.24
N GLU A 375 0.08 9.36 -27.41
CA GLU A 375 -0.76 9.19 -28.59
C GLU A 375 -1.90 8.19 -28.34
N ALA A 376 -1.59 7.02 -27.79
CA ALA A 376 -2.60 5.98 -27.52
C ALA A 376 -3.69 6.50 -26.56
N LEU A 377 -3.29 7.21 -25.51
CA LEU A 377 -4.21 7.81 -24.54
C LEU A 377 -5.03 8.95 -25.16
N ALA A 378 -4.41 9.81 -25.98
CA ALA A 378 -5.11 10.88 -26.68
C ALA A 378 -6.19 10.36 -27.65
N TYR A 379 -5.92 9.24 -28.33
CA TYR A 379 -6.86 8.62 -29.27
C TYR A 379 -7.74 7.51 -28.65
N ARG A 380 -7.72 7.32 -27.32
CA ARG A 380 -8.42 6.24 -26.59
C ARG A 380 -8.20 4.85 -27.21
N ARG A 381 -6.97 4.56 -27.62
CA ARG A 381 -6.53 3.25 -28.10
C ARG A 381 -6.01 2.42 -26.92
N ASP A 382 -5.78 1.13 -27.17
CA ASP A 382 -5.16 0.24 -26.17
C ASP A 382 -3.74 0.73 -25.82
N ALA A 383 -3.60 1.26 -24.61
CA ALA A 383 -2.34 1.76 -24.06
C ALA A 383 -1.61 0.71 -23.22
N GLU A 384 -2.20 -0.47 -22.97
CA GLU A 384 -1.62 -1.48 -22.08
C GLU A 384 -0.30 -2.05 -22.62
N VAL A 385 -0.26 -2.32 -23.92
CA VAL A 385 0.91 -2.90 -24.59
C VAL A 385 2.13 -1.96 -24.56
N PRO A 386 2.06 -0.69 -25.00
CA PRO A 386 3.18 0.24 -24.86
C PRO A 386 3.52 0.54 -23.39
N LEU A 387 2.55 0.48 -22.48
CA LEU A 387 2.77 0.76 -21.05
C LEU A 387 3.62 -0.33 -20.40
N ARG A 388 3.28 -1.59 -20.64
CA ARG A 388 4.08 -2.73 -20.17
C ARG A 388 5.49 -2.71 -20.75
N ALA A 389 5.66 -2.29 -22.00
CA ALA A 389 6.98 -2.18 -22.61
C ALA A 389 7.84 -1.11 -21.91
N VAL A 390 7.27 0.07 -21.62
CA VAL A 390 7.96 1.13 -20.85
C VAL A 390 8.31 0.68 -19.44
N ILE A 391 7.41 -0.02 -18.74
CA ILE A 391 7.67 -0.58 -17.41
C ILE A 391 8.84 -1.57 -17.44
N VAL A 392 8.90 -2.44 -18.45
CA VAL A 392 10.01 -3.40 -18.62
C VAL A 392 11.34 -2.68 -18.86
N MET A 393 11.37 -1.65 -19.72
CA MET A 393 12.57 -0.86 -19.99
C MET A 393 13.08 -0.14 -18.73
N LEU A 394 12.17 0.49 -17.97
CA LEU A 394 12.52 1.15 -16.70
C LEU A 394 13.03 0.15 -15.64
N LYS A 395 12.41 -1.04 -15.53
CA LYS A 395 12.89 -2.11 -14.65
C LYS A 395 14.24 -2.68 -15.06
N ALA A 396 14.56 -2.66 -16.36
CA ALA A 396 15.87 -3.06 -16.87
C ALA A 396 16.97 -2.03 -16.58
N GLY A 397 16.62 -0.87 -15.99
CA GLY A 397 17.55 0.18 -15.61
C GLY A 397 17.84 1.19 -16.72
N GLU A 398 17.04 1.23 -17.79
CA GLU A 398 17.16 2.27 -18.81
C GLU A 398 16.80 3.64 -18.24
N ARG A 399 17.57 4.67 -18.61
CA ARG A 399 17.35 6.04 -18.13
C ARG A 399 16.05 6.60 -18.69
N CYS A 400 15.20 7.16 -17.82
CA CYS A 400 14.05 7.93 -18.26
C CYS A 400 14.53 9.24 -18.91
N ASN A 401 14.51 9.28 -20.25
CA ASN A 401 14.91 10.42 -21.07
C ASN A 401 13.70 11.24 -21.59
N ALA A 402 12.51 10.98 -21.03
CA ALA A 402 11.29 11.70 -21.36
C ALA A 402 11.21 13.05 -20.60
N GLU A 403 10.65 14.06 -21.26
CA GLU A 403 10.39 15.38 -20.66
C GLU A 403 9.33 15.29 -19.57
N ALA A 404 9.48 16.06 -18.48
CA ALA A 404 8.56 16.02 -17.34
C ALA A 404 7.11 16.31 -17.75
N GLU A 405 6.89 17.18 -18.74
CA GLU A 405 5.56 17.47 -19.29
C GLU A 405 4.94 16.25 -20.00
N LEU A 406 5.73 15.49 -20.76
CA LEU A 406 5.26 14.29 -21.45
C LEU A 406 4.91 13.20 -20.45
N VAL A 407 5.75 12.99 -19.44
CA VAL A 407 5.49 12.04 -18.35
C VAL A 407 4.23 12.44 -17.59
N GLY A 408 4.07 13.73 -17.26
CA GLY A 408 2.87 14.26 -16.62
C GLY A 408 1.59 13.98 -17.41
N LYS A 409 1.60 14.25 -18.73
CA LYS A 409 0.46 13.98 -19.62
C LYS A 409 0.10 12.49 -19.69
N VAL A 410 1.10 11.60 -19.72
CA VAL A 410 0.85 10.15 -19.71
C VAL A 410 0.25 9.70 -18.38
N LEU A 411 0.83 10.11 -17.25
CA LEU A 411 0.29 9.78 -15.92
C LEU A 411 -1.13 10.29 -15.75
N GLN A 412 -1.41 11.51 -16.20
CA GLN A 412 -2.76 12.07 -16.21
C GLN A 412 -3.73 11.23 -17.05
N GLY A 413 -3.37 10.87 -18.29
CA GLY A 413 -4.21 10.02 -19.13
C GLY A 413 -4.45 8.64 -18.51
N LEU A 414 -3.46 8.09 -17.81
CA LEU A 414 -3.62 6.84 -17.07
C LEU A 414 -4.54 6.98 -15.85
N MET A 415 -4.52 8.13 -15.16
CA MET A 415 -5.47 8.45 -14.09
C MET A 415 -6.90 8.55 -14.64
N GLU A 416 -7.10 9.19 -15.79
CA GLU A 416 -8.41 9.31 -16.43
C GLU A 416 -8.98 7.94 -16.86
N VAL A 417 -8.12 7.07 -17.39
CA VAL A 417 -8.49 5.71 -17.84
C VAL A 417 -8.52 4.70 -16.67
N LYS A 418 -8.08 5.09 -15.47
CA LYS A 418 -7.98 4.23 -14.27
C LYS A 418 -7.16 2.97 -14.51
N SER A 419 -5.98 3.15 -15.11
CA SER A 419 -5.08 2.04 -15.42
C SER A 419 -4.59 1.34 -14.13
N PRO A 420 -4.61 0.00 -14.06
CA PRO A 420 -4.09 -0.75 -12.90
C PRO A 420 -2.55 -0.66 -12.79
N TYR A 421 -1.86 -0.22 -13.83
CA TYR A 421 -0.40 -0.08 -13.87
C TYR A 421 0.09 1.33 -13.49
N LEU A 422 -0.82 2.23 -13.11
CA LEU A 422 -0.46 3.61 -12.74
C LEU A 422 0.53 3.62 -11.57
N GLU A 423 0.22 2.89 -10.49
CA GLU A 423 1.05 2.83 -9.29
C GLU A 423 2.42 2.20 -9.58
N GLU A 424 2.45 1.14 -10.38
CA GLU A 424 3.70 0.48 -10.78
C GLU A 424 4.60 1.44 -11.59
N LEU A 425 4.04 2.13 -12.60
CA LEU A 425 4.80 3.11 -13.38
C LEU A 425 5.27 4.27 -12.49
N LEU A 426 4.41 4.79 -11.62
CA LEU A 426 4.71 5.91 -10.75
C LEU A 426 5.83 5.54 -9.76
N SER A 427 5.80 4.34 -9.17
CA SER A 427 6.88 3.84 -8.30
C SER A 427 8.24 3.76 -9.03
N LEU A 428 8.24 3.31 -10.29
CA LEU A 428 9.44 3.24 -11.11
C LEU A 428 9.97 4.64 -11.46
N LEU A 429 9.07 5.59 -11.76
CA LEU A 429 9.45 6.96 -12.03
C LEU A 429 10.00 7.66 -10.79
N MET A 430 9.44 7.41 -9.61
CA MET A 430 9.97 7.96 -8.36
C MET A 430 11.33 7.37 -8.03
N THR A 431 11.51 6.05 -8.14
CA THR A 431 12.80 5.40 -7.87
C THR A 431 13.90 5.82 -8.85
N VAL A 432 13.59 5.97 -10.14
CA VAL A 432 14.52 6.50 -11.15
C VAL A 432 14.79 7.98 -10.94
N GLY A 433 13.75 8.77 -10.64
CA GLY A 433 13.85 10.21 -10.42
C GLY A 433 14.68 10.57 -9.18
N MET A 434 14.57 9.78 -8.11
CA MET A 434 15.37 9.92 -6.89
C MET A 434 16.89 9.81 -7.14
N GLN A 435 17.31 9.09 -8.19
CA GLN A 435 18.73 9.02 -8.57
C GLN A 435 19.28 10.38 -9.06
N ASN A 436 18.41 11.26 -9.57
CA ASN A 436 18.74 12.59 -10.05
C ASN A 436 18.39 13.71 -9.05
N GLY A 437 17.88 13.35 -7.86
CA GLY A 437 17.44 14.27 -6.81
C GLY A 437 15.92 14.26 -6.57
N THR A 438 15.49 14.61 -5.35
CA THR A 438 14.08 14.57 -4.90
C THR A 438 13.20 15.66 -5.53
N ALA A 439 13.78 16.78 -5.96
CA ALA A 439 13.03 17.94 -6.44
C ALA A 439 12.22 17.70 -7.71
N GLY A 440 12.76 16.93 -8.67
CA GLY A 440 12.04 16.57 -9.89
C GLY A 440 10.77 15.73 -9.63
N PRO A 441 10.90 14.59 -8.93
CA PRO A 441 9.77 13.77 -8.49
C PRO A 441 8.70 14.56 -7.73
N VAL A 442 9.11 15.35 -6.73
CA VAL A 442 8.16 16.13 -5.91
C VAL A 442 7.44 17.18 -6.76
N ALA A 443 8.16 17.92 -7.62
CA ALA A 443 7.54 18.91 -8.49
C ALA A 443 6.54 18.30 -9.48
N MET A 444 6.81 17.09 -9.97
CA MET A 444 5.91 16.36 -10.86
C MET A 444 4.61 15.99 -10.14
N VAL A 445 4.70 15.41 -8.94
CA VAL A 445 3.52 15.01 -8.16
C VAL A 445 2.66 16.22 -7.78
N ILE A 446 3.29 17.32 -7.35
CA ILE A 446 2.56 18.57 -7.03
C ILE A 446 1.87 19.12 -8.29
N SER A 447 2.54 19.08 -9.44
CA SER A 447 1.96 19.54 -10.71
C SER A 447 0.73 18.72 -11.09
N LEU A 448 0.76 17.39 -10.90
CA LEU A 448 -0.40 16.52 -11.12
C LEU A 448 -1.56 16.85 -10.17
N LEU A 449 -1.29 17.09 -8.88
CA LEU A 449 -2.31 17.47 -7.89
C LEU A 449 -2.93 18.84 -8.15
N LEU A 450 -2.13 19.81 -8.59
CA LEU A 450 -2.61 21.13 -9.00
C LEU A 450 -3.47 21.02 -10.24
N GLN A 451 -3.04 20.27 -11.25
CA GLN A 451 -3.80 20.08 -12.48
C GLN A 451 -5.12 19.33 -12.24
N GLU A 452 -5.13 18.31 -11.39
CA GLU A 452 -6.36 17.63 -10.98
C GLU A 452 -7.36 18.59 -10.31
N SER A 453 -6.85 19.55 -9.53
CA SER A 453 -7.69 20.56 -8.89
C SER A 453 -8.25 21.60 -9.87
N GLU A 454 -7.49 21.95 -10.92
CA GLU A 454 -7.90 22.90 -11.96
C GLU A 454 -8.92 22.27 -12.93
N GLU A 455 -8.76 21.01 -13.32
CA GLU A 455 -9.68 20.31 -14.23
C GLU A 455 -11.05 20.04 -13.60
N ARG A 456 -11.11 19.87 -12.27
CA ARG A 456 -12.37 19.86 -11.52
C ARG A 456 -13.13 21.18 -11.62
N ALA A 457 -12.45 22.32 -11.80
CA ALA A 457 -13.10 23.62 -11.98
C ALA A 457 -13.87 23.68 -13.30
N VAL A 458 -13.24 23.22 -14.38
CA VAL A 458 -13.80 23.24 -15.74
C VAL A 458 -14.96 22.25 -15.88
N LYS A 459 -14.86 21.07 -15.25
CA LYS A 459 -15.93 20.05 -15.29
C LYS A 459 -17.15 20.43 -14.42
N LYS A 460 -16.97 21.16 -13.30
CA LYS A 460 -18.06 21.63 -12.42
C LYS A 460 -18.96 22.70 -13.05
N GLU A 461 -18.48 23.46 -14.04
CA GLU A 461 -19.32 24.43 -14.76
C GLU A 461 -20.30 23.76 -15.74
N VAL A 462 -20.04 22.51 -16.15
CA VAL A 462 -20.85 21.78 -17.14
C VAL A 462 -21.86 20.83 -16.50
N ASP A 463 -21.55 20.22 -15.35
CA ASP A 463 -22.41 19.21 -14.71
C ASP A 463 -22.90 19.59 -13.32
N LEU A 464 -24.08 20.22 -13.26
CA LEU A 464 -24.86 20.43 -12.03
C LEU A 464 -25.75 19.21 -11.65
N LYS A 465 -25.54 18.04 -12.27
CA LYS A 465 -26.41 16.86 -12.07
C LYS A 465 -25.64 15.53 -11.99
N SER A 466 -24.70 15.39 -11.06
CA SER A 466 -24.32 14.05 -10.58
C SER A 466 -23.60 14.11 -9.23
N GLY A 467 -24.35 13.85 -8.15
CA GLY A 467 -23.78 13.74 -6.79
C GLY A 467 -22.94 12.47 -6.57
N LEU A 468 -22.83 11.58 -7.57
CA LEU A 468 -22.21 10.26 -7.41
C LEU A 468 -20.76 10.19 -7.93
N GLU A 469 -20.30 11.18 -8.70
CA GLU A 469 -18.93 11.18 -9.24
C GLU A 469 -17.86 11.70 -8.27
N VAL A 470 -18.25 12.42 -7.21
CA VAL A 470 -17.33 13.04 -6.23
C VAL A 470 -16.50 12.00 -5.48
N ILE A 471 -17.00 10.77 -5.30
CA ILE A 471 -16.33 9.70 -4.55
C ILE A 471 -15.37 8.88 -5.45
N LYS A 472 -15.62 8.81 -6.77
CA LYS A 472 -14.87 7.93 -7.69
C LYS A 472 -13.63 8.55 -8.33
N ALA A 473 -13.42 9.86 -8.17
CA ALA A 473 -12.27 10.61 -8.70
C ALA A 473 -11.19 10.92 -7.64
N GLY A 474 -11.40 10.55 -6.36
CA GLY A 474 -10.45 10.85 -5.26
C GLY A 474 -9.34 9.82 -5.04
N LEU A 475 -9.42 8.64 -5.66
CA LEU A 475 -8.47 7.54 -5.42
C LEU A 475 -7.05 7.87 -5.92
N SER A 476 -6.93 8.55 -7.06
CA SER A 476 -5.63 8.95 -7.61
C SER A 476 -4.98 10.07 -6.80
N SER A 477 -5.77 11.03 -6.30
CA SER A 477 -5.25 12.09 -5.43
C SER A 477 -4.68 11.56 -4.10
N GLY A 478 -5.29 10.50 -3.55
CA GLY A 478 -4.76 9.83 -2.35
C GLY A 478 -3.40 9.21 -2.60
N LEU A 479 -3.25 8.44 -3.69
CA LEU A 479 -1.97 7.85 -4.08
C LEU A 479 -0.89 8.92 -4.27
N LEU A 480 -1.20 10.04 -4.94
CA LEU A 480 -0.25 11.13 -5.12
C LEU A 480 0.18 11.77 -3.79
N VAL A 481 -0.75 11.88 -2.84
CA VAL A 481 -0.45 12.39 -1.49
C VAL A 481 0.44 11.43 -0.71
N ASP A 482 0.19 10.12 -0.79
CA ASP A 482 1.04 9.09 -0.15
C ASP A 482 2.49 9.18 -0.67
N TRP A 483 2.65 9.38 -1.98
CA TRP A 483 3.97 9.59 -2.57
C TRP A 483 4.61 10.92 -2.14
N LEU A 484 3.84 12.00 -1.94
CA LEU A 484 4.39 13.24 -1.38
C LEU A 484 4.88 13.06 0.04
N GLU A 485 4.12 12.38 0.90
CA GLU A 485 4.57 12.10 2.29
C GLU A 485 5.85 11.26 2.29
N HIS A 486 5.97 10.30 1.36
CA HIS A 486 7.17 9.49 1.23
C HIS A 486 8.39 10.27 0.70
N LEU A 487 8.19 11.20 -0.24
CA LEU A 487 9.27 11.95 -0.90
C LEU A 487 9.71 13.20 -0.12
N ASP A 488 8.78 13.89 0.56
CA ASP A 488 9.03 15.05 1.40
C ASP A 488 8.23 15.00 2.71
N PRO A 489 8.80 14.45 3.79
CA PRO A 489 8.11 14.34 5.07
C PRO A 489 7.83 15.69 5.76
N GLU A 490 8.52 16.77 5.38
CA GLU A 490 8.29 18.12 5.93
C GLU A 490 7.37 18.98 5.04
N VAL A 491 6.86 18.43 3.94
CA VAL A 491 5.88 19.03 2.99
C VAL A 491 6.38 20.29 2.26
N THR A 492 7.38 21.00 2.78
CA THR A 492 7.88 22.30 2.29
C THR A 492 9.40 22.35 2.14
N SER A 493 10.10 21.22 2.22
CA SER A 493 11.56 21.19 2.28
C SER A 493 12.24 21.19 0.90
N VAL A 494 11.56 20.65 -0.12
CA VAL A 494 12.19 20.37 -1.42
C VAL A 494 11.96 21.47 -2.45
N CYS A 495 10.73 21.97 -2.59
CA CYS A 495 10.36 23.00 -3.57
C CYS A 495 9.34 23.99 -2.99
N PRO A 496 9.80 24.91 -2.11
CA PRO A 496 8.91 25.70 -1.23
C PRO A 496 7.88 26.52 -1.99
N ASP A 497 8.23 27.11 -3.14
CA ASP A 497 7.28 27.93 -3.91
C ASP A 497 6.11 27.11 -4.45
N LEU A 498 6.40 25.92 -5.00
CA LEU A 498 5.38 25.02 -5.57
C LEU A 498 4.55 24.37 -4.46
N GLN A 499 5.18 24.04 -3.33
CA GLN A 499 4.53 23.45 -2.15
C GLN A 499 3.62 24.46 -1.46
N GLN A 500 4.05 25.71 -1.30
CA GLN A 500 3.21 26.78 -0.78
C GLN A 500 2.03 27.07 -1.72
N LYS A 501 2.23 26.97 -3.04
CA LYS A 501 1.13 27.06 -4.01
C LYS A 501 0.13 25.91 -3.82
N LEU A 502 0.58 24.67 -3.64
CA LEU A 502 -0.30 23.53 -3.37
C LEU A 502 -1.15 23.72 -2.09
N LEU A 503 -0.51 24.19 -1.03
CA LEU A 503 -1.12 24.33 0.29
C LEU A 503 -2.06 25.53 0.39
N PHE A 504 -1.69 26.66 -0.19
CA PHE A 504 -2.34 27.94 0.09
C PHE A 504 -2.88 28.67 -1.14
N ALA A 505 -2.72 28.16 -2.36
CA ALA A 505 -3.30 28.84 -3.52
C ALA A 505 -4.83 28.76 -3.52
N LEU A 506 -5.45 29.89 -3.85
CA LEU A 506 -6.87 30.01 -4.09
C LEU A 506 -7.23 29.19 -5.33
N ASN A 507 -8.03 28.14 -5.15
CA ASN A 507 -8.48 27.31 -6.25
C ASN A 507 -9.58 28.03 -7.04
N LYS A 508 -9.54 27.88 -8.36
CA LYS A 508 -10.61 28.36 -9.26
C LYS A 508 -11.90 27.55 -9.08
N ALA A 509 -11.78 26.26 -8.72
CA ALA A 509 -12.93 25.40 -8.41
C ALA A 509 -13.51 25.76 -7.04
N ARG A 510 -14.85 25.78 -6.93
CA ARG A 510 -15.55 25.97 -5.64
C ARG A 510 -15.14 24.88 -4.63
N GLY A 511 -14.51 25.30 -3.54
CA GLY A 511 -14.14 24.48 -2.38
C GLY A 511 -12.65 24.11 -2.30
N SER A 512 -12.15 23.98 -1.07
CA SER A 512 -10.80 23.47 -0.77
C SER A 512 -10.66 22.02 -1.27
N PRO A 513 -9.53 21.63 -1.89
CA PRO A 513 -9.33 20.27 -2.35
C PRO A 513 -9.21 19.32 -1.15
N ALA A 514 -9.73 18.11 -1.28
CA ALA A 514 -9.84 17.15 -0.17
C ALA A 514 -8.50 16.79 0.49
N TYR A 515 -7.39 16.89 -0.25
CA TYR A 515 -6.05 16.62 0.27
C TYR A 515 -5.48 17.76 1.13
N ARG A 516 -5.96 19.00 0.99
CA ARG A 516 -5.33 20.17 1.61
C ARG A 516 -5.38 20.16 3.14
N PRO A 517 -6.51 19.83 3.81
CA PRO A 517 -6.53 19.74 5.27
C PRO A 517 -5.54 18.71 5.81
N TYR A 518 -5.37 17.58 5.11
CA TYR A 518 -4.42 16.54 5.49
C TYR A 518 -2.97 17.03 5.35
N LEU A 519 -2.60 17.63 4.21
CA LEU A 519 -1.25 18.19 4.02
C LEU A 519 -0.92 19.31 5.02
N LEU A 520 -1.89 20.16 5.37
CA LEU A 520 -1.72 21.18 6.39
C LEU A 520 -1.52 20.57 7.79
N ALA A 521 -2.19 19.46 8.10
CA ALA A 521 -1.96 18.72 9.34
C ALA A 521 -0.56 18.09 9.38
N LEU A 522 -0.09 17.49 8.28
CA LEU A 522 1.28 16.99 8.15
C LEU A 522 2.29 18.12 8.39
N LEU A 523 2.14 19.25 7.68
CA LEU A 523 2.99 20.43 7.85
C LEU A 523 3.02 20.91 9.32
N THR A 524 1.86 20.93 10.00
CA THR A 524 1.73 21.42 11.37
C THR A 524 2.37 20.48 12.41
N HIS A 525 2.29 19.17 12.20
CA HIS A 525 2.67 18.18 13.22
C HIS A 525 4.03 17.50 12.97
N GLN A 526 4.41 17.29 11.71
CA GLN A 526 5.62 16.55 11.32
C GLN A 526 6.81 17.46 11.01
N SER A 527 6.60 18.72 10.63
CA SER A 527 7.69 19.63 10.27
C SER A 527 8.50 20.12 11.46
N ASN A 528 9.72 20.56 11.17
CA ASN A 528 10.57 21.23 12.13
C ASN A 528 10.08 22.66 12.43
N TRP A 529 10.45 23.20 13.60
CA TRP A 529 10.05 24.55 13.98
C TRP A 529 10.61 25.63 13.04
N SER A 530 11.82 25.43 12.52
CA SER A 530 12.43 26.35 11.55
C SER A 530 11.67 26.40 10.23
N THR A 531 11.27 25.24 9.69
CA THR A 531 10.50 25.15 8.45
C THR A 531 9.09 25.70 8.63
N LEU A 532 8.47 25.43 9.78
CA LEU A 532 7.17 26.02 10.14
C LEU A 532 7.22 27.55 10.24
N LEU A 533 8.22 28.11 10.94
CA LEU A 533 8.39 29.56 11.06
C LEU A 533 8.73 30.21 9.71
N GLN A 534 9.57 29.58 8.89
CA GLN A 534 9.84 30.02 7.52
C GLN A 534 8.56 30.02 6.69
N CYS A 535 7.73 28.97 6.78
CA CYS A 535 6.45 28.91 6.10
C CYS A 535 5.49 30.01 6.58
N ILE A 536 5.42 30.30 7.88
CA ILE A 536 4.60 31.40 8.42
C ILE A 536 5.09 32.77 7.91
N SER A 537 6.40 33.01 7.95
CA SER A 537 6.97 34.28 7.46
C SER A 537 6.74 34.46 5.94
N ALA A 538 6.91 33.38 5.17
CA ALA A 538 6.60 33.37 3.75
C ALA A 538 5.10 33.62 3.53
N LEU A 539 4.22 32.95 4.29
CA LEU A 539 2.75 33.11 4.29
C LEU A 539 2.31 34.56 4.54
N LEU A 540 2.98 35.26 5.43
CA LEU A 540 2.61 36.63 5.80
C LEU A 540 3.36 37.68 4.97
N SER A 541 4.28 37.27 4.09
CA SER A 541 4.97 38.18 3.18
C SER A 541 4.07 38.68 2.04
N LYS A 542 4.28 39.93 1.63
CA LYS A 542 3.50 40.62 0.57
C LYS A 542 3.89 40.22 -0.86
N HIS A 543 4.99 39.50 -1.05
CA HIS A 543 5.53 39.15 -2.37
C HIS A 543 5.15 37.72 -2.74
N ARG A 544 4.11 37.55 -3.58
CA ARG A 544 3.61 36.24 -4.02
C ARG A 544 3.13 36.29 -5.47
N ASP A 545 3.43 35.24 -6.22
CA ASP A 545 3.03 35.10 -7.63
C ASP A 545 1.61 34.53 -7.80
N TYR A 546 0.95 34.15 -6.69
CA TYR A 546 -0.38 33.54 -6.71
C TYR A 546 -1.30 34.12 -5.62
N LYS A 547 -2.61 34.00 -5.82
CA LYS A 547 -3.63 34.43 -4.84
C LYS A 547 -3.79 33.39 -3.74
N LEU A 548 -3.91 33.85 -2.51
CA LEU A 548 -4.06 32.97 -1.35
C LEU A 548 -5.50 32.60 -1.10
N ASP A 549 -5.68 31.38 -0.62
CA ASP A 549 -6.89 30.92 0.05
C ASP A 549 -6.84 31.35 1.53
N PRO A 550 -7.57 32.42 1.90
CA PRO A 550 -7.45 33.00 3.24
C PRO A 550 -7.97 32.07 4.33
N SER A 551 -8.98 31.24 4.06
CA SER A 551 -9.49 30.28 5.04
C SER A 551 -8.43 29.23 5.41
N SER A 552 -7.81 28.60 4.41
CA SER A 552 -6.73 27.62 4.65
C SER A 552 -5.53 28.25 5.36
N ALA A 553 -5.18 29.49 5.02
CA ALA A 553 -4.09 30.23 5.66
C ALA A 553 -4.40 30.56 7.14
N LEU A 554 -5.61 31.03 7.44
CA LEU A 554 -6.03 31.39 8.80
C LEU A 554 -6.20 30.15 9.70
N ASP A 555 -6.74 29.06 9.16
CA ASP A 555 -6.87 27.79 9.88
C ASP A 555 -5.49 27.19 10.19
N PHE A 556 -4.54 27.28 9.25
CA PHE A 556 -3.15 26.88 9.47
C PHE A 556 -2.48 27.70 10.59
N LEU A 557 -2.62 29.04 10.55
CA LEU A 557 -2.08 29.90 11.61
C LEU A 557 -2.72 29.59 12.96
N TRP A 558 -4.03 29.34 12.99
CA TRP A 558 -4.71 28.92 14.23
C TRP A 558 -4.15 27.59 14.73
N ALA A 559 -3.99 26.59 13.87
CA ALA A 559 -3.41 25.29 14.22
C ALA A 559 -1.98 25.41 14.76
N CYS A 560 -1.15 26.28 14.18
CA CYS A 560 0.23 26.54 14.65
C CYS A 560 0.29 27.02 16.10
N SER A 561 -0.69 27.82 16.54
CA SER A 561 -0.79 28.28 17.93
C SER A 561 -1.24 27.19 18.91
N HIS A 562 -1.89 26.13 18.39
CA HIS A 562 -2.54 25.08 19.18
C HIS A 562 -1.83 23.72 19.07
N ILE A 563 -0.59 23.68 18.59
CA ILE A 563 0.19 22.44 18.44
C ILE A 563 0.34 21.75 19.81
N PRO A 564 -0.14 20.51 20.00
CA PRO A 564 -0.13 19.83 21.30
C PRO A 564 1.27 19.71 21.92
N ARG A 565 2.32 19.57 21.09
CA ARG A 565 3.74 19.52 21.51
C ARG A 565 4.18 20.75 22.32
N ILE A 566 3.57 21.91 22.08
CA ILE A 566 3.86 23.17 22.81
C ILE A 566 3.25 23.15 24.21
N TRP A 567 2.16 22.39 24.37
CA TRP A 567 1.33 22.36 25.57
C TRP A 567 1.52 21.06 26.38
N GLN A 568 2.32 20.10 25.88
CA GLN A 568 2.60 18.82 26.52
C GLN A 568 3.36 19.02 27.85
N GLY A 569 2.92 18.33 28.91
CA GLY A 569 3.51 18.43 30.25
C GLY A 569 3.10 19.69 31.03
N ARG A 570 2.18 20.52 30.52
CA ARG A 570 1.57 21.60 31.30
C ARG A 570 0.36 21.08 32.08
N ASP A 571 0.19 21.60 33.29
CA ASP A 571 -0.89 21.25 34.21
C ASP A 571 -2.27 21.48 33.56
N GLN A 572 -3.11 20.44 33.51
CA GLN A 572 -4.41 20.46 32.82
C GLN A 572 -5.47 21.30 33.57
N LYS A 573 -5.18 21.69 34.82
CA LYS A 573 -6.02 22.60 35.60
C LYS A 573 -5.70 24.05 35.23
N ILE A 574 -6.30 24.50 34.13
CA ILE A 574 -6.28 25.91 33.74
C ILE A 574 -7.09 26.71 34.79
N PRO A 575 -6.49 27.66 35.55
CA PRO A 575 -7.27 28.53 36.44
C PRO A 575 -8.24 29.39 35.62
N GLN A 576 -9.46 29.59 36.13
CA GLN A 576 -10.58 30.29 35.46
C GLN A 576 -10.29 31.75 35.04
N LYS A 577 -9.15 32.33 35.44
CA LYS A 577 -8.66 33.65 35.01
C LYS A 577 -7.40 33.47 34.16
N LYS A 578 -7.56 33.12 32.89
CA LYS A 578 -6.44 32.86 31.98
C LYS A 578 -5.89 34.19 31.45
N THR A 579 -4.63 34.51 31.75
CA THR A 579 -3.84 35.32 30.82
C THR A 579 -3.53 34.43 29.62
N GLU A 580 -3.96 34.85 28.43
CA GLU A 580 -3.62 34.15 27.18
C GLU A 580 -2.09 34.08 27.09
N LYS A 581 -1.54 32.87 27.07
CA LYS A 581 -0.09 32.68 26.89
C LYS A 581 0.17 32.73 25.38
N PHE A 582 0.78 33.82 24.95
CA PHE A 582 1.04 34.11 23.55
C PHE A 582 2.26 33.31 23.07
N VAL A 583 2.03 32.42 22.11
CA VAL A 583 3.03 31.44 21.64
C VAL A 583 3.90 31.98 20.50
N LEU A 584 3.32 32.83 19.66
CA LEU A 584 3.90 33.29 18.40
C LEU A 584 3.99 34.82 18.41
N GLN A 585 5.16 35.35 18.11
CA GLN A 585 5.41 36.78 17.98
C GLN A 585 5.51 37.14 16.50
N LEU A 586 4.55 37.92 16.01
CA LEU A 586 4.56 38.44 14.65
C LEU A 586 5.13 39.86 14.63
N SER A 587 5.83 40.21 13.56
CA SER A 587 6.23 41.58 13.29
C SER A 587 5.01 42.46 12.96
N SER A 588 5.16 43.80 13.04
CA SER A 588 4.05 44.70 12.71
C SER A 588 3.59 44.61 11.24
N GLU A 589 4.49 44.28 10.32
CA GLU A 589 4.14 44.05 8.90
C GLU A 589 3.33 42.76 8.74
N GLU A 590 3.76 41.67 9.39
CA GLU A 590 3.06 40.39 9.36
C GLU A 590 1.68 40.46 10.03
N LEU A 591 1.54 41.26 11.09
CA LEU A 591 0.24 41.54 11.73
C LEU A 591 -0.71 42.27 10.78
N ILE A 592 -0.22 43.24 10.00
CA ILE A 592 -1.03 43.92 8.98
C ILE A 592 -1.46 42.93 7.91
N SER A 593 -0.54 42.07 7.44
CA SER A 593 -0.86 41.03 6.47
C SER A 593 -1.86 39.99 7.00
N LEU A 594 -1.84 39.66 8.29
CA LEU A 594 -2.86 38.85 8.93
C LEU A 594 -4.24 39.53 8.88
N VAL A 595 -4.31 40.83 9.15
CA VAL A 595 -5.56 41.60 9.05
C VAL A 595 -6.06 41.60 7.60
N ASP A 596 -5.18 41.79 6.62
CA ASP A 596 -5.54 41.69 5.20
C ASP A 596 -6.11 40.32 4.83
N LEU A 597 -5.56 39.23 5.39
CA LEU A 597 -6.10 37.87 5.19
C LEU A 597 -7.52 37.74 5.77
N ILE A 598 -7.76 38.21 7.00
CA ILE A 598 -9.09 38.16 7.63
C ILE A 598 -10.12 38.94 6.80
N LEU A 599 -9.76 40.14 6.35
CA LEU A 599 -10.63 40.96 5.50
C LEU A 599 -10.88 40.28 4.14
N SER A 600 -9.85 39.65 3.56
CA SER A 600 -10.02 38.92 2.30
C SER A 600 -10.90 37.67 2.44
N GLU A 601 -10.90 37.00 3.60
CA GLU A 601 -11.79 35.88 3.91
C GLU A 601 -13.25 36.33 3.93
N SER A 602 -13.54 37.48 4.56
CA SER A 602 -14.88 38.06 4.56
C SER A 602 -15.32 38.49 3.17
N ASP A 603 -14.42 39.05 2.36
CA ASP A 603 -14.72 39.52 1.01
C ASP A 603 -15.08 38.37 0.06
N LEU A 604 -14.35 37.26 0.12
CA LEU A 604 -14.64 36.09 -0.71
C LEU A 604 -16.00 35.48 -0.34
N ASN A 605 -16.27 35.31 0.95
CA ASN A 605 -17.56 34.77 1.41
C ASN A 605 -18.75 35.70 1.09
N SER A 606 -18.54 37.02 1.12
CA SER A 606 -19.57 38.00 0.73
C SER A 606 -19.98 37.84 -0.75
N ARG A 607 -19.04 37.48 -1.62
CA ARG A 607 -19.29 37.27 -3.06
C ARG A 607 -19.96 35.92 -3.36
N ASP A 608 -19.82 34.95 -2.47
CA ASP A 608 -20.30 33.57 -2.64
C ASP A 608 -21.74 33.33 -2.13
N ALA A 609 -22.33 34.26 -1.37
CA ALA A 609 -23.70 34.15 -0.89
C ALA A 609 -24.73 34.49 -2.00
N PRO A 610 -25.78 33.68 -2.22
CA PRO A 610 -26.85 34.00 -3.17
C PRO A 610 -27.53 35.32 -2.76
N GLN A 611 -28.00 36.10 -3.75
CA GLN A 611 -28.56 37.46 -3.62
C GLN A 611 -29.85 37.55 -2.76
N HIS A 612 -29.80 37.16 -1.50
CA HIS A 612 -30.84 37.39 -0.51
C HIS A 612 -30.32 38.37 0.55
N GLY A 613 -30.69 39.64 0.36
CA GLY A 613 -30.65 40.70 1.39
C GLY A 613 -29.25 41.12 1.86
N LYS A 614 -28.90 42.40 1.62
CA LYS A 614 -27.65 43.01 2.13
C LYS A 614 -27.42 42.75 3.64
N SER A 615 -28.48 42.69 4.46
CA SER A 615 -28.38 42.47 5.91
C SER A 615 -27.91 41.07 6.33
N ALA A 616 -28.22 40.02 5.56
CA ALA A 616 -27.79 38.65 5.89
C ALA A 616 -26.32 38.41 5.53
N LEU A 617 -25.87 39.09 4.47
CA LEU A 617 -24.50 39.06 3.94
C LEU A 617 -23.52 39.76 4.90
N ASP A 618 -23.94 40.89 5.48
CA ASP A 618 -23.20 41.61 6.52
C ASP A 618 -23.13 40.80 7.82
N GLN A 619 -24.16 40.02 8.15
CA GLN A 619 -24.19 39.22 9.37
C GLN A 619 -23.30 37.96 9.28
N ALA A 620 -23.20 37.32 8.11
CA ALA A 620 -22.32 36.17 7.88
C ALA A 620 -20.83 36.57 7.80
N SER A 621 -20.53 37.72 7.21
CA SER A 621 -19.17 38.28 7.23
C SER A 621 -18.76 38.74 8.63
N CYS A 622 -19.68 39.36 9.39
CA CYS A 622 -19.43 39.71 10.79
C CYS A 622 -19.19 38.48 11.69
N SER A 623 -19.96 37.40 11.52
CA SER A 623 -19.77 36.18 12.32
C SER A 623 -18.44 35.50 12.03
N LEU A 624 -17.96 35.58 10.78
CA LEU A 624 -16.66 35.05 10.38
C LEU A 624 -15.51 35.92 10.91
N ILE A 625 -15.61 37.24 10.83
CA ILE A 625 -14.62 38.13 11.46
C ILE A 625 -14.58 37.89 12.98
N GLN A 626 -15.75 37.69 13.61
CA GLN A 626 -15.85 37.38 15.04
C GLN A 626 -15.17 36.05 15.39
N SER A 627 -15.22 35.03 14.52
CA SER A 627 -14.55 33.75 14.75
C SER A 627 -13.03 33.85 14.67
N ARG A 628 -12.49 34.81 13.89
CA ARG A 628 -11.05 35.07 13.75
C ARG A 628 -10.49 36.06 14.77
N LEU A 629 -11.33 36.77 15.53
CA LEU A 629 -10.89 37.74 16.52
C LEU A 629 -9.97 37.16 17.63
N PRO A 630 -10.19 35.94 18.16
CA PRO A 630 -9.28 35.33 19.12
C PRO A 630 -7.86 35.10 18.57
N LEU A 631 -7.74 34.77 17.28
CA LEU A 631 -6.46 34.62 16.59
C LEU A 631 -5.71 35.97 16.55
N LEU A 632 -6.39 37.04 16.14
CA LEU A 632 -5.81 38.38 16.08
C LEU A 632 -5.39 38.88 17.47
N HIS A 633 -6.24 38.67 18.48
CA HIS A 633 -5.94 39.05 19.86
C HIS A 633 -4.71 38.31 20.41
N SER A 634 -4.62 37.00 20.15
CA SER A 634 -3.46 36.17 20.51
C SER A 634 -2.16 36.72 19.90
N TYR A 635 -2.14 37.03 18.61
CA TYR A 635 -0.90 37.52 17.98
C TYR A 635 -0.53 38.96 18.33
N CYS A 636 -1.46 39.76 18.83
CA CYS A 636 -1.15 41.09 19.36
C CYS A 636 -0.37 41.01 20.70
N ASN A 637 -0.32 39.85 21.37
CA ASN A 637 0.43 39.61 22.61
C ASN A 637 0.12 40.62 23.75
N GLY A 638 -1.07 41.23 23.73
CA GLY A 638 -1.43 42.32 24.64
C GLY A 638 -0.57 43.59 24.53
N ALA A 639 0.30 43.68 23.51
CA ALA A 639 1.18 44.83 23.31
C ALA A 639 0.38 46.02 22.77
N ILE A 640 0.30 47.09 23.54
CA ILE A 640 -0.48 48.30 23.21
C ILE A 640 -0.05 48.88 21.85
N GLU A 641 1.24 48.81 21.52
CA GLU A 641 1.77 49.30 20.24
C GLU A 641 1.21 48.53 19.04
N ASN A 642 1.13 47.20 19.13
CA ASN A 642 0.57 46.35 18.08
C ASN A 642 -0.94 46.57 17.94
N ILE A 643 -1.66 46.65 19.06
CA ILE A 643 -3.10 46.94 19.09
C ILE A 643 -3.39 48.32 18.48
N LYS A 644 -2.56 49.32 18.78
CA LYS A 644 -2.68 50.67 18.21
C LYS A 644 -2.44 50.66 16.70
N LYS A 645 -1.38 49.99 16.22
CA LYS A 645 -1.11 49.85 14.78
C LYS A 645 -2.22 49.12 14.03
N VAL A 646 -2.73 48.01 14.58
CA VAL A 646 -3.83 47.25 13.98
C VAL A 646 -5.11 48.09 13.95
N SER A 647 -5.43 48.82 15.02
CA SER A 647 -6.62 49.68 15.05
C SER A 647 -6.50 50.86 14.07
N GLU A 648 -5.35 51.53 14.00
CA GLU A 648 -5.07 52.57 13.00
C GLU A 648 -5.21 52.03 11.57
N TYR A 649 -4.69 50.82 11.30
CA TYR A 649 -4.81 50.18 10.00
C TYR A 649 -6.25 49.85 9.64
N LEU A 650 -7.01 49.24 10.55
CA LEU A 650 -8.44 48.94 10.36
C LEU A 650 -9.26 50.22 10.11
N ILE A 651 -8.99 51.31 10.83
CA ILE A 651 -9.62 52.62 10.59
C ILE A 651 -9.26 53.16 9.20
N SER A 652 -8.03 52.94 8.73
CA SER A 652 -7.64 53.31 7.36
C SER A 652 -8.36 52.47 6.30
N CYS A 653 -8.57 51.18 6.58
CA CYS A 653 -9.30 50.28 5.71
C CYS A 653 -10.79 50.66 5.65
N THR A 654 -11.45 50.95 6.77
CA THR A 654 -12.86 51.38 6.76
C THR A 654 -13.05 52.66 5.95
N LYS A 655 -12.14 53.64 6.08
CA LYS A 655 -12.16 54.85 5.23
C LYS A 655 -12.02 54.54 3.74
N LYS A 656 -11.09 53.67 3.37
CA LYS A 656 -10.92 53.21 1.97
C LYS A 656 -12.14 52.44 1.46
N TRP A 657 -12.81 51.70 2.33
CA TRP A 657 -14.06 50.99 2.02
C TRP A 657 -15.22 51.97 1.80
N GLU A 658 -15.37 52.98 2.65
CA GLU A 658 -16.35 54.06 2.49
C GLU A 658 -16.11 54.88 1.21
N GLU A 659 -14.86 55.09 0.83
CA GLU A 659 -14.48 55.75 -0.43
C GLU A 659 -14.72 54.89 -1.68
N ARG A 660 -14.71 53.54 -1.58
CA ARG A 660 -15.04 52.64 -2.70
C ARG A 660 -16.55 52.43 -2.91
N VAL A 661 -17.35 52.72 -1.88
CA VAL A 661 -18.81 52.55 -1.90
C VAL A 661 -19.53 53.85 -2.30
N ARG A 662 -18.85 54.99 -2.24
CA ARG A 662 -19.26 56.26 -2.88
C ARG A 662 -18.80 56.29 -4.34
#